data_AF-A0A1C4YSN9-F1
#
_entry.id   AF-A0A1C4YSN9-F1
#
_cell.length_a   1.000
_cell.length_b   1.000
_cell.length_c   1.000
_cell.angle_alpha   90.00
_cell.angle_beta   90.00
_cell.angle_gamma   90.00
#
_symmetry.space_group_name_H-M   'P 1'
#
loop_
_entity.id
_entity.type
_entity.pdbx_description
1 polymer ?
#
loop_
_entity_poly.entity_id
_entity_poly.type
_entity_poly.pdbx_seq_one_letter_code
_entity_poly.pdbx_strand_id
1 'polypeptide(L)'
;METGDPRNSVPPGRNGPFFGFVGAIGVVALVVSAGPLVALADRWSELPAAFWTMAALAVACDARPFVPPGRRQTSAVFPSTCFTFAILLGWGFGPAVAVQAVAVAVSGWRLGYAPWRTGFNVAQYAWALAAAYAVTRLGPGELFGGGRLHWTDVAAVGGATLAWFVVNYGLVSSAVRLRFGDRWWPSVRSGLAYELLATGSLLLLAPVLVAAARASAALIPLVLVPLFAVYRMARLSAEREQLADVDPLTGLPNRKALLTEVAEQVHLHGDRAARGAPDAHLALLLLDLDRFKHVNDALGHAVGDRLLVEVSARLMGAVGAGDMVARLGGDEFAIVVPRLTDIDQARERADRVVAALAEPVPLDGLPLDVGGAIGIALYPDHGEDFATLMRHADVAMYDAKHRNDTVAVYAPESDHNSAERLSLLADLRRVLESGPSAQGGETIGVRGGDGAALEAALPVRADRPARNQRPARDGGRRSGDRPNRWLRRRRERVEERHDDDLIERILTGADPIRRHAARGGAAAPVAAPLVVGGGEPVPDAGTGREADTGHDAEAAVSTGAPGVVGPTADGSTTAEPDEQAGHPGEITMYYQPQIAIATGEVVGVEALLRWRHPRRGMVDPGELIQVAEQSAVMRLLTRRVVDDVVEQLAKWSAAGLTLRAALNVSVRDLHTGEIADQIADRLNRYGVPPERLQVEITEGALMADPRRVLASITQLHRIGVGIALDDFGTGYSSLQHLRRLPLSEVKVDRSFVLGMADDPDDAAIVRSTIELAGALGLRVVAEGVEDERTWRMLHAAGCDVAQGWFHARPMPAEDLVAWLSRYRPVRPAEAGSRSGPAPEGESKASS
;
A
#
# COMPACT_ATOMS: atom_id res chain seq x y z
N MET A 1 3.82 0.73 37.19
CA MET A 1 2.42 1.06 37.58
C MET A 1 1.55 0.63 36.42
N GLU A 2 0.75 -0.42 36.57
CA GLU A 2 -0.21 -0.83 35.54
C GLU A 2 -1.09 0.38 35.19
N THR A 3 -1.03 0.81 33.93
CA THR A 3 -1.92 1.82 33.39
C THR A 3 -3.35 1.28 33.50
N GLY A 4 -4.10 1.79 34.48
CA GLY A 4 -5.48 1.33 34.70
C GLY A 4 -6.29 1.43 33.41
N ASP A 5 -7.09 0.40 33.11
CA ASP A 5 -7.91 0.32 31.89
C ASP A 5 -8.61 1.67 31.66
N PRO A 6 -8.34 2.38 30.54
CA PRO A 6 -8.94 3.68 30.26
C PRO A 6 -10.47 3.62 30.22
N ARG A 7 -11.08 2.43 30.15
CA ARG A 7 -12.53 2.21 30.28
C ARG A 7 -13.06 2.36 31.71
N ASN A 8 -12.20 2.34 32.73
CA ASN A 8 -12.55 2.53 34.14
C ASN A 8 -12.29 3.96 34.65
N SER A 9 -11.57 4.81 33.90
CA SER A 9 -11.26 6.19 34.29
C SER A 9 -12.23 7.21 33.67
N VAL A 10 -12.67 8.21 34.45
CA VAL A 10 -13.54 9.28 33.93
C VAL A 10 -12.66 10.47 33.50
N PRO A 11 -12.80 10.99 32.26
CA PRO A 11 -11.98 12.11 31.81
C PRO A 11 -12.30 13.40 32.60
N PRO A 12 -11.28 14.17 33.02
CA PRO A 12 -11.48 15.37 33.81
C PRO A 12 -12.27 16.44 33.01
N GLY A 13 -13.31 17.01 33.62
CA GLY A 13 -14.09 18.14 33.06
C GLY A 13 -15.50 17.80 32.53
N ARG A 14 -15.88 16.52 32.42
CA ARG A 14 -17.23 16.07 31.96
C ARG A 14 -18.02 15.24 32.96
N ASN A 15 -17.58 15.21 34.22
CA ASN A 15 -18.12 14.35 35.28
C ASN A 15 -19.61 14.60 35.58
N GLY A 16 -20.02 15.88 35.64
CA GLY A 16 -21.39 16.28 36.00
C GLY A 16 -22.47 15.68 35.08
N PRO A 17 -22.48 15.99 33.77
CA PRO A 17 -23.51 15.47 32.86
C PRO A 17 -23.45 13.95 32.70
N PHE A 18 -22.25 13.36 32.71
CA PHE A 18 -22.09 11.91 32.61
C PHE A 18 -22.67 11.16 33.82
N PHE A 19 -22.27 11.52 35.04
CA PHE A 19 -22.80 10.88 36.25
C PHE A 19 -24.26 11.23 36.52
N GLY A 20 -24.72 12.42 36.10
CA GLY A 20 -26.15 12.76 36.12
C GLY A 20 -26.97 11.83 35.24
N PHE A 21 -26.49 11.51 34.04
CA PHE A 21 -27.11 10.53 33.13
C PHE A 21 -27.09 9.12 33.71
N VAL A 22 -25.93 8.64 34.20
CA VAL A 22 -25.81 7.31 34.84
C VAL A 22 -26.75 7.19 36.04
N GLY A 23 -26.82 8.22 36.89
CA GLY A 23 -27.71 8.28 38.04
C GLY A 23 -29.19 8.25 37.64
N ALA A 24 -29.59 9.04 36.63
CA ALA A 24 -30.96 9.07 36.14
C ALA A 24 -31.43 7.71 35.62
N ILE A 25 -30.59 7.02 34.84
CA ILE A 25 -30.87 5.66 34.35
C ILE A 25 -31.01 4.69 35.52
N GLY A 26 -30.09 4.77 36.50
CA GLY A 26 -30.12 3.95 37.70
C GLY A 26 -31.41 4.10 38.51
N VAL A 27 -31.88 5.33 38.72
CA VAL A 27 -33.13 5.60 39.44
C VAL A 27 -34.33 5.00 38.71
N VAL A 28 -34.45 5.21 37.41
CA VAL A 28 -35.58 4.66 36.64
C VAL A 28 -35.52 3.13 36.61
N ALA A 29 -34.33 2.54 36.45
CA ALA A 29 -34.14 1.10 36.48
C ALA A 29 -34.63 0.50 37.81
N LEU A 30 -34.30 1.16 38.93
CA LEU A 30 -34.74 0.76 40.26
C LEU A 30 -36.27 0.83 40.40
N VAL A 31 -36.88 1.95 39.98
CA VAL A 31 -38.33 2.16 40.07
C VAL A 31 -39.10 1.12 39.25
N VAL A 32 -38.67 0.88 38.01
CA VAL A 32 -39.32 -0.09 37.11
C VAL A 32 -39.16 -1.53 37.61
N SER A 33 -38.02 -1.86 38.22
CA SER A 33 -37.71 -3.22 38.67
C SER A 33 -38.24 -3.54 40.08
N ALA A 34 -38.51 -2.54 40.92
CA ALA A 34 -38.86 -2.75 42.33
C ALA A 34 -40.09 -3.65 42.51
N GLY A 35 -41.23 -3.30 41.89
CA GLY A 35 -42.47 -4.09 42.01
C GLY A 35 -42.31 -5.54 41.53
N PRO A 36 -41.82 -5.76 40.30
CA PRO A 36 -41.55 -7.10 39.76
C PRO A 36 -40.57 -7.94 40.59
N LEU A 37 -39.55 -7.32 41.21
CA LEU A 37 -38.61 -8.02 42.08
C LEU A 37 -39.24 -8.38 43.44
N VAL A 38 -40.09 -7.53 44.00
CA VAL A 38 -40.85 -7.87 45.21
C VAL A 38 -41.80 -9.04 44.94
N ALA A 39 -42.53 -9.00 43.83
CA ALA A 39 -43.43 -10.09 43.43
C ALA A 39 -42.69 -11.42 43.13
N LEU A 40 -41.41 -11.37 42.78
CA LEU A 40 -40.58 -12.55 42.58
C LEU A 40 -40.31 -13.30 43.89
N ALA A 41 -40.19 -12.58 45.01
CA ALA A 41 -39.90 -13.18 46.31
C ALA A 41 -40.98 -14.19 46.71
N ASP A 42 -42.25 -13.87 46.44
CA ASP A 42 -43.39 -14.73 46.75
C ASP A 42 -43.44 -15.98 45.86
N ARG A 43 -42.90 -15.91 44.63
CA ARG A 43 -42.95 -16.98 43.63
C ARG A 43 -41.65 -17.77 43.49
N TRP A 44 -40.67 -17.48 44.34
CA TRP A 44 -39.31 -18.02 44.23
C TRP A 44 -39.26 -19.55 44.29
N SER A 45 -40.07 -20.15 45.19
CA SER A 45 -40.18 -21.59 45.37
C SER A 45 -40.92 -22.31 44.23
N GLU A 46 -41.66 -21.58 43.40
CA GLU A 46 -42.44 -22.13 42.28
C GLU A 46 -41.65 -22.22 40.98
N LEU A 47 -40.42 -21.68 40.95
CA LEU A 47 -39.61 -21.63 39.74
C LEU A 47 -39.05 -23.03 39.36
N PRO A 48 -39.27 -23.48 38.11
CA PRO A 48 -38.91 -24.83 37.68
C PRO A 48 -37.40 -25.00 37.49
N ALA A 49 -36.93 -26.26 37.45
CA ALA A 49 -35.53 -26.59 37.20
C ALA A 49 -34.97 -25.97 35.90
N ALA A 50 -35.81 -25.79 34.87
CA ALA A 50 -35.43 -25.13 33.61
C ALA A 50 -35.00 -23.67 33.83
N PHE A 51 -35.69 -22.92 34.69
CA PHE A 51 -35.31 -21.56 35.07
C PHE A 51 -33.93 -21.54 35.73
N TRP A 52 -33.74 -22.39 36.75
CA TRP A 52 -32.48 -22.47 37.49
C TRP A 52 -31.29 -22.88 36.61
N THR A 53 -31.53 -23.77 35.65
CA THR A 53 -30.52 -24.16 34.66
C THR A 53 -30.07 -22.96 33.82
N MET A 54 -31.02 -22.17 33.30
CA MET A 54 -30.68 -20.96 32.53
C MET A 54 -30.02 -19.88 33.39
N ALA A 55 -30.48 -19.68 34.63
CA ALA A 55 -29.88 -18.73 35.56
C ALA A 55 -28.41 -19.09 35.86
N ALA A 56 -28.14 -20.37 36.13
CA ALA A 56 -26.78 -20.85 36.35
C ALA A 56 -25.89 -20.66 35.11
N LEU A 57 -26.39 -21.00 33.92
CA LEU A 57 -25.64 -20.83 32.66
C LEU A 57 -25.39 -19.36 32.32
N ALA A 58 -26.36 -18.47 32.56
CA ALA A 58 -26.20 -17.03 32.34
C ALA A 58 -25.03 -16.46 33.15
N VAL A 59 -24.90 -16.86 34.42
CA VAL A 59 -23.80 -16.45 35.29
C VAL A 59 -22.48 -17.13 34.90
N ALA A 60 -22.52 -18.43 34.57
CA ALA A 60 -21.33 -19.20 34.25
C ALA A 60 -20.67 -18.74 32.93
N CYS A 61 -21.45 -18.49 31.88
CA CYS A 61 -20.94 -18.01 30.60
C CYS A 61 -20.33 -16.60 30.70
N ASP A 62 -20.90 -15.74 31.54
CA ASP A 62 -20.41 -14.38 31.75
C ASP A 62 -19.24 -14.30 32.74
N ALA A 63 -18.88 -15.39 33.42
CA ALA A 63 -17.70 -15.42 34.30
C ALA A 63 -16.37 -15.31 33.53
N ARG A 64 -16.36 -15.62 32.23
CA ARG A 64 -15.24 -15.41 31.30
C ARG A 64 -15.78 -14.94 29.93
N PRO A 65 -16.26 -13.69 29.84
CA PRO A 65 -16.88 -13.19 28.62
C PRO A 65 -15.82 -12.98 27.53
N PHE A 66 -16.24 -13.06 26.28
CA PHE A 66 -15.37 -12.80 25.14
C PHE A 66 -15.17 -11.30 24.97
N VAL A 67 -13.91 -10.87 25.04
CA VAL A 67 -13.50 -9.51 24.69
C VAL A 67 -12.66 -9.64 23.40
N PRO A 68 -13.17 -9.22 22.23
CA PRO A 68 -12.38 -9.20 21.02
C PRO A 68 -11.14 -8.30 21.21
N PRO A 69 -9.92 -8.73 20.85
CA PRO A 69 -8.75 -7.84 20.82
C PRO A 69 -8.87 -6.83 19.67
N GLY A 70 -8.31 -5.63 19.85
CA GLY A 70 -7.96 -4.75 18.72
C GLY A 70 -8.96 -3.71 18.24
N ARG A 71 -10.11 -3.47 18.91
CA ARG A 71 -10.95 -2.29 18.59
C ARG A 71 -11.38 -1.55 19.84
N ARG A 72 -10.98 -0.28 19.95
CA ARG A 72 -11.32 0.68 21.02
C ARG A 72 -12.83 0.81 21.32
N GLN A 73 -13.71 0.23 20.49
CA GLN A 73 -15.16 0.39 20.53
C GLN A 73 -15.99 -0.91 20.68
N THR A 74 -15.40 -2.10 20.77
CA THR A 74 -16.23 -3.32 20.93
C THR A 74 -16.64 -3.56 22.38
N SER A 75 -17.94 -3.62 22.64
CA SER A 75 -18.50 -4.12 23.89
C SER A 75 -18.23 -5.62 23.98
N ALA A 76 -17.85 -6.11 25.16
CA ALA A 76 -17.78 -7.54 25.38
C ALA A 76 -19.13 -8.17 25.04
N VAL A 77 -19.13 -9.29 24.30
CA VAL A 77 -20.36 -10.01 24.01
C VAL A 77 -20.70 -10.84 25.24
N PHE A 78 -21.86 -10.60 25.84
CA PHE A 78 -22.33 -11.27 27.06
C PHE A 78 -23.39 -12.31 26.71
N PRO A 79 -23.06 -13.62 26.72
CA PRO A 79 -24.03 -14.67 26.46
C PRO A 79 -25.22 -14.69 27.43
N SER A 80 -25.09 -14.11 28.64
CA SER A 80 -26.21 -13.95 29.58
C SER A 80 -27.44 -13.32 28.95
N THR A 81 -27.28 -12.40 27.99
CA THR A 81 -28.37 -11.72 27.28
C THR A 81 -29.36 -12.69 26.63
N CYS A 82 -28.89 -13.80 26.07
CA CYS A 82 -29.76 -14.82 25.47
C CYS A 82 -30.60 -15.53 26.54
N PHE A 83 -29.97 -15.93 27.64
CA PHE A 83 -30.62 -16.64 28.73
C PHE A 83 -31.62 -15.75 29.49
N THR A 84 -31.26 -14.49 29.75
CA THR A 84 -32.14 -13.56 30.47
C THR A 84 -33.30 -13.08 29.62
N PHE A 85 -33.11 -12.94 28.30
CA PHE A 85 -34.21 -12.72 27.37
C PHE A 85 -35.12 -13.96 27.26
N ALA A 86 -34.57 -15.17 27.29
CA ALA A 86 -35.40 -16.39 27.38
C ALA A 86 -36.18 -16.47 28.69
N ILE A 87 -35.57 -16.06 29.81
CA ILE A 87 -36.24 -15.95 31.09
C ILE A 87 -37.35 -14.90 31.06
N LEU A 88 -37.13 -13.77 30.38
CA LEU A 88 -38.14 -12.72 30.17
C LEU A 88 -39.38 -13.27 29.47
N LEU A 89 -39.18 -14.03 28.39
CA LEU A 89 -40.24 -14.63 27.60
C LEU A 89 -40.95 -15.79 28.34
N GLY A 90 -40.23 -16.53 29.19
CA GLY A 90 -40.76 -17.72 29.87
C GLY A 90 -41.40 -17.47 31.24
N TRP A 91 -40.80 -16.60 32.06
CA TRP A 91 -41.18 -16.36 33.46
C TRP A 91 -41.36 -14.87 33.80
N GLY A 92 -41.08 -13.97 32.86
CA GLY A 92 -41.37 -12.55 32.99
C GLY A 92 -40.19 -11.70 33.48
N PHE A 93 -40.48 -10.41 33.66
CA PHE A 93 -39.47 -9.36 33.84
C PHE A 93 -38.70 -9.43 35.16
N GLY A 94 -39.36 -9.69 36.30
CA GLY A 94 -38.72 -9.78 37.62
C GLY A 94 -37.56 -10.80 37.66
N PRO A 95 -37.82 -12.09 37.34
CA PRO A 95 -36.75 -13.09 37.29
C PRO A 95 -35.63 -12.75 36.30
N ALA A 96 -35.96 -12.19 35.14
CA ALA A 96 -34.97 -11.83 34.11
C ALA A 96 -34.00 -10.75 34.61
N VAL A 97 -34.52 -9.69 35.25
CA VAL A 97 -33.69 -8.60 35.81
C VAL A 97 -32.83 -9.11 36.96
N ALA A 98 -33.37 -9.94 37.84
CA ALA A 98 -32.61 -10.51 38.96
C ALA A 98 -31.39 -11.30 38.47
N VAL A 99 -31.60 -12.21 37.51
CA VAL A 99 -30.51 -13.03 36.93
C VAL A 99 -29.50 -12.16 36.18
N GLN A 100 -29.97 -11.20 35.37
CA GLN A 100 -29.07 -10.29 34.64
C GLN A 100 -28.21 -9.44 35.58
N ALA A 101 -28.78 -8.94 36.67
CA ALA A 101 -28.04 -8.16 37.66
C ALA A 101 -26.92 -8.99 38.32
N VAL A 102 -27.19 -10.25 38.66
CA VAL A 102 -26.18 -11.18 39.21
C VAL A 102 -25.10 -11.48 38.18
N ALA A 103 -25.46 -11.81 36.93
CA ALA A 103 -24.50 -12.11 35.87
C ALA A 103 -23.56 -10.91 35.61
N VAL A 104 -24.10 -9.69 35.56
CA VAL A 104 -23.33 -8.46 35.37
C VAL A 104 -22.45 -8.12 36.58
N ALA A 105 -22.92 -8.38 37.80
CA ALA A 105 -22.11 -8.20 39.00
C ALA A 105 -20.92 -9.15 39.04
N VAL A 106 -21.13 -10.43 38.70
CA VAL A 106 -20.07 -11.44 38.63
C VAL A 106 -19.05 -11.12 37.53
N SER A 107 -19.52 -10.74 36.33
CA SER A 107 -18.62 -10.37 35.23
C SER A 107 -17.86 -9.08 35.53
N GLY A 108 -18.52 -8.08 36.12
CA GLY A 108 -17.90 -6.82 36.55
C GLY A 108 -16.80 -7.04 37.58
N TRP A 109 -17.02 -7.92 38.57
CA TRP A 109 -16.00 -8.30 39.55
C TRP A 109 -14.81 -9.03 38.89
N ARG A 110 -15.08 -10.01 38.01
CA ARG A 110 -14.04 -10.77 37.30
C ARG A 110 -13.19 -9.91 36.37
N LEU A 111 -13.80 -8.92 35.71
CA LEU A 111 -13.14 -8.03 34.75
C LEU A 111 -12.53 -6.78 35.39
N GLY A 112 -12.61 -6.63 36.71
CA GLY A 112 -12.09 -5.46 37.41
C GLY A 112 -12.78 -4.15 37.01
N TYR A 113 -14.07 -4.19 36.67
CA TYR A 113 -14.82 -2.98 36.31
C TYR A 113 -15.00 -2.05 37.50
N ALA A 114 -14.93 -0.74 37.24
CA ALA A 114 -15.25 0.26 38.25
C ALA A 114 -16.72 0.09 38.73
N PRO A 115 -17.03 0.35 40.03
CA PRO A 115 -18.37 0.12 40.58
C PRO A 115 -19.48 0.86 39.82
N TRP A 116 -19.21 2.09 39.36
CA TRP A 116 -20.15 2.89 38.58
C TRP A 116 -20.48 2.23 37.23
N ARG A 117 -19.51 1.56 36.61
CA ARG A 117 -19.66 0.90 35.30
C ARG A 117 -20.52 -0.35 35.44
N THR A 118 -20.28 -1.14 36.49
CA THR A 118 -21.14 -2.28 36.83
C THR A 118 -22.57 -1.81 37.11
N GLY A 119 -22.74 -0.74 37.90
CA GLY A 119 -24.05 -0.15 38.17
C GLY A 119 -24.78 0.34 36.91
N PHE A 120 -24.07 1.03 36.02
CA PHE A 120 -24.60 1.45 34.73
C PHE A 120 -25.05 0.26 33.87
N ASN A 121 -24.21 -0.78 33.76
CA ASN A 121 -24.54 -1.97 32.97
C ASN A 121 -25.81 -2.67 33.51
N VAL A 122 -25.94 -2.83 34.83
CA VAL A 122 -27.15 -3.41 35.45
C VAL A 122 -28.39 -2.58 35.09
N ALA A 123 -28.29 -1.25 35.23
CA ALA A 123 -29.40 -0.35 34.95
C ALA A 123 -29.78 -0.33 33.46
N GLN A 124 -28.79 -0.30 32.57
CA GLN A 124 -28.96 -0.38 31.11
C GLN A 124 -29.72 -1.65 30.71
N TYR A 125 -29.30 -2.81 31.20
CA TYR A 125 -29.98 -4.06 30.86
C TYR A 125 -31.39 -4.13 31.44
N ALA A 126 -31.63 -3.59 32.64
CA ALA A 126 -32.97 -3.51 33.21
C ALA A 126 -33.91 -2.67 32.34
N TRP A 127 -33.45 -1.54 31.79
CA TRP A 127 -34.21 -0.75 30.82
C TRP A 127 -34.50 -1.50 29.54
N ALA A 128 -33.50 -2.17 28.97
CA ALA A 128 -33.65 -2.93 27.74
C ALA A 128 -34.65 -4.09 27.91
N LEU A 129 -34.58 -4.81 29.04
CA LEU A 129 -35.54 -5.87 29.39
C LEU A 129 -36.94 -5.31 29.66
N ALA A 130 -37.06 -4.12 30.28
CA ALA A 130 -38.36 -3.49 30.52
C ALA A 130 -39.03 -3.07 29.20
N ALA A 131 -38.26 -2.50 28.27
CA ALA A 131 -38.76 -2.13 26.95
C ALA A 131 -39.21 -3.38 26.15
N ALA A 132 -38.42 -4.44 26.17
CA ALA A 132 -38.79 -5.72 25.57
C ALA A 132 -40.08 -6.27 26.19
N TYR A 133 -40.18 -6.28 27.52
CA TYR A 133 -41.37 -6.75 28.24
C TYR A 133 -42.61 -5.94 27.89
N ALA A 134 -42.50 -4.61 27.80
CA ALA A 134 -43.59 -3.76 27.39
C ALA A 134 -44.14 -4.14 26.01
N VAL A 135 -43.26 -4.42 25.04
CA VAL A 135 -43.67 -4.89 23.71
C VAL A 135 -44.38 -6.24 23.77
N THR A 136 -43.89 -7.18 24.59
CA THR A 136 -44.55 -8.48 24.75
C THR A 136 -45.97 -8.36 25.33
N ARG A 137 -46.27 -7.30 26.09
CA ARG A 137 -47.58 -7.04 26.69
C ARG A 137 -48.56 -6.33 25.75
N LEU A 138 -48.07 -5.73 24.66
CA LEU A 138 -48.90 -5.07 23.64
C LEU A 138 -49.42 -6.05 22.57
N GLY A 139 -48.94 -7.30 22.56
CA GLY A 139 -49.38 -8.35 21.64
C GLY A 139 -50.79 -8.91 21.98
N PRO A 140 -51.50 -9.50 21.00
CA PRO A 140 -52.91 -9.90 21.14
C PRO A 140 -53.19 -11.16 21.99
N GLY A 141 -52.32 -11.54 22.94
CA GLY A 141 -52.54 -12.72 23.79
C GLY A 141 -51.32 -13.10 24.64
N GLU A 142 -51.44 -14.20 25.39
CA GLU A 142 -50.29 -14.81 26.07
C GLU A 142 -49.33 -15.40 25.04
N LEU A 143 -48.06 -14.99 25.12
CA LEU A 143 -47.00 -15.52 24.27
C LEU A 143 -46.94 -17.04 24.39
N PHE A 144 -47.06 -17.71 23.23
CA PHE A 144 -47.08 -19.17 23.12
C PHE A 144 -48.22 -19.85 23.90
N GLY A 145 -49.36 -19.17 24.09
CA GLY A 145 -50.57 -19.74 24.67
C GLY A 145 -51.14 -20.87 23.80
N GLY A 146 -51.59 -21.97 24.43
CA GLY A 146 -52.26 -23.07 23.73
C GLY A 146 -51.36 -24.04 22.94
N GLY A 147 -50.03 -23.96 23.07
CA GLY A 147 -49.10 -24.95 22.53
C GLY A 147 -48.83 -24.88 21.02
N ARG A 148 -49.33 -23.85 20.32
CA ARG A 148 -49.06 -23.59 18.90
C ARG A 148 -48.40 -22.21 18.74
N LEU A 149 -47.37 -22.12 17.89
CA LEU A 149 -46.75 -20.84 17.53
C LEU A 149 -47.64 -20.11 16.52
N HIS A 150 -48.07 -18.89 16.85
CA HIS A 150 -48.73 -17.99 15.90
C HIS A 150 -47.74 -16.97 15.33
N TRP A 151 -48.02 -16.44 14.13
CA TRP A 151 -47.20 -15.39 13.52
C TRP A 151 -47.16 -14.11 14.38
N THR A 152 -48.19 -13.89 15.20
CA THR A 152 -48.25 -12.83 16.20
C THR A 152 -47.21 -13.00 17.30
N ASP A 153 -46.88 -14.24 17.71
CA ASP A 153 -45.81 -14.51 18.68
C ASP A 153 -44.45 -14.16 18.07
N VAL A 154 -44.23 -14.52 16.80
CA VAL A 154 -42.99 -14.19 16.07
C VAL A 154 -42.84 -12.68 15.93
N ALA A 155 -43.90 -11.96 15.58
CA ALA A 155 -43.90 -10.50 15.49
C ALA A 155 -43.67 -9.82 16.85
N ALA A 156 -44.28 -10.34 17.93
CA ALA A 156 -44.09 -9.82 19.28
C ALA A 156 -42.65 -10.05 19.79
N VAL A 157 -42.07 -11.23 19.55
CA VAL A 157 -40.67 -11.53 19.87
C VAL A 157 -39.72 -10.64 19.05
N GLY A 158 -39.94 -10.52 17.74
CA GLY A 158 -39.12 -9.65 16.88
C GLY A 158 -39.19 -8.18 17.31
N GLY A 159 -40.38 -7.69 17.66
CA GLY A 159 -40.57 -6.35 18.22
C GLY A 159 -39.88 -6.18 19.57
N ALA A 160 -39.95 -7.17 20.45
CA ALA A 160 -39.26 -7.14 21.75
C ALA A 160 -37.74 -7.14 21.59
N THR A 161 -37.20 -7.92 20.64
CA THR A 161 -35.78 -7.91 20.27
C THR A 161 -35.34 -6.53 19.76
N LEU A 162 -36.13 -5.91 18.87
CA LEU A 162 -35.85 -4.56 18.36
C LEU A 162 -35.88 -3.51 19.48
N ALA A 163 -36.90 -3.55 20.35
CA ALA A 163 -37.04 -2.61 21.46
C ALA A 163 -35.88 -2.74 22.46
N TRP A 164 -35.49 -3.98 22.80
CA TRP A 164 -34.32 -4.25 23.62
C TRP A 164 -33.08 -3.63 22.99
N PHE A 165 -32.85 -3.89 21.69
CA PHE A 165 -31.65 -3.44 20.98
C PHE A 165 -31.57 -1.91 20.92
N VAL A 166 -32.66 -1.24 20.53
CA VAL A 166 -32.71 0.23 20.41
C VAL A 166 -32.42 0.90 21.75
N VAL A 167 -33.02 0.40 22.84
CA VAL A 167 -32.80 0.95 24.18
C VAL A 167 -31.37 0.68 24.64
N ASN A 168 -30.91 -0.56 24.54
CA ASN A 168 -29.57 -0.95 24.96
C ASN A 168 -28.49 -0.14 24.22
N TYR A 169 -28.55 -0.16 22.89
CA TYR A 169 -27.58 0.52 22.04
C TYR A 169 -27.64 2.04 22.20
N GLY A 170 -28.85 2.62 22.28
CA GLY A 170 -29.04 4.05 22.50
C GLY A 170 -28.47 4.55 23.83
N LEU A 171 -28.64 3.79 24.92
CA LEU A 171 -28.09 4.14 26.23
C LEU A 171 -26.55 4.06 26.24
N VAL A 172 -25.97 3.02 25.63
CA VAL A 172 -24.50 2.88 25.51
C VAL A 172 -23.92 4.01 24.67
N SER A 173 -24.47 4.26 23.47
CA SER A 173 -23.99 5.33 22.60
C SER A 173 -24.10 6.71 23.26
N SER A 174 -25.16 6.94 24.04
CA SER A 174 -25.32 8.19 24.80
C SER A 174 -24.30 8.33 25.93
N ALA A 175 -24.02 7.25 26.67
CA ALA A 175 -22.99 7.23 27.70
C ALA A 175 -21.59 7.50 27.12
N VAL A 176 -21.25 6.85 26.01
CA VAL A 176 -19.98 7.03 25.29
C VAL A 176 -19.85 8.47 24.79
N ARG A 177 -20.91 9.03 24.20
CA ARG A 177 -20.93 10.43 23.75
C ARG A 177 -20.71 11.41 24.90
N LEU A 178 -21.41 11.25 26.02
CA LEU A 178 -21.25 12.12 27.19
C LEU A 178 -19.86 12.00 27.81
N ARG A 179 -19.22 10.84 27.67
CA ARG A 179 -17.88 10.57 28.21
C ARG A 179 -16.76 11.11 27.33
N PHE A 180 -16.77 10.85 26.03
CA PHE A 180 -15.66 11.19 25.11
C PHE A 180 -15.91 12.47 24.30
N GLY A 181 -17.17 12.86 24.06
CA GLY A 181 -17.51 14.07 23.32
C GLY A 181 -17.39 13.95 21.79
N ASP A 182 -17.15 12.75 21.27
CA ASP A 182 -17.01 12.48 19.84
C ASP A 182 -18.27 12.82 19.02
N ARG A 183 -18.08 13.00 17.71
CA ARG A 183 -19.18 13.07 16.74
C ARG A 183 -19.96 11.75 16.78
N TRP A 184 -21.24 11.82 17.17
CA TRP A 184 -22.05 10.63 17.48
C TRP A 184 -22.26 9.68 16.29
N TRP A 185 -22.33 10.21 15.06
CA TRP A 185 -22.82 9.46 13.90
C TRP A 185 -21.79 8.51 13.26
N PRO A 186 -20.52 8.89 13.03
CA PRO A 186 -19.53 7.99 12.45
C PRO A 186 -19.25 6.76 13.32
N SER A 187 -19.08 6.96 14.63
CA SER A 187 -18.83 5.89 15.61
C SER A 187 -20.04 4.95 15.78
N VAL A 188 -21.26 5.49 15.70
CA VAL A 188 -22.48 4.68 15.73
C VAL A 188 -22.59 3.85 14.45
N ARG A 189 -22.38 4.45 13.27
CA ARG A 189 -22.54 3.75 11.99
C ARG A 189 -21.53 2.61 11.80
N SER A 190 -20.29 2.80 12.26
CA SER A 190 -19.23 1.78 12.15
C SER A 190 -19.48 0.56 13.04
N GLY A 191 -20.04 0.75 14.24
CA GLY A 191 -20.32 -0.34 15.19
C GLY A 191 -21.67 -1.03 15.03
N LEU A 192 -22.66 -0.36 14.43
CA LEU A 192 -24.06 -0.82 14.38
C LEU A 192 -24.22 -2.20 13.73
N ALA A 193 -23.55 -2.45 12.60
CA ALA A 193 -23.71 -3.71 11.87
C ALA A 193 -23.21 -4.92 12.67
N TYR A 194 -22.06 -4.77 13.33
CA TYR A 194 -21.49 -5.81 14.20
C TYR A 194 -22.38 -6.06 15.42
N GLU A 195 -22.82 -5.00 16.10
CA GLU A 195 -23.66 -5.12 17.30
C GLU A 195 -25.04 -5.71 16.98
N LEU A 196 -25.66 -5.33 15.86
CA LEU A 196 -26.91 -5.94 15.37
C LEU A 196 -26.73 -7.45 15.13
N LEU A 197 -25.64 -7.84 14.50
CA LEU A 197 -25.38 -9.24 14.18
C LEU A 197 -25.05 -10.06 15.43
N ALA A 198 -24.17 -9.56 16.31
CA ALA A 198 -23.76 -10.24 17.53
C ALA A 198 -24.89 -10.32 18.57
N THR A 199 -25.51 -9.19 18.89
CA THR A 199 -26.52 -9.12 19.95
C THR A 199 -27.89 -9.57 19.45
N GLY A 200 -28.26 -9.25 18.20
CA GLY A 200 -29.50 -9.71 17.59
C GLY A 200 -29.56 -11.23 17.43
N SER A 201 -28.45 -11.89 17.07
CA SER A 201 -28.41 -13.36 16.97
C SER A 201 -28.59 -14.05 18.33
N LEU A 202 -28.01 -13.50 19.41
CA LEU A 202 -28.21 -14.01 20.77
C LEU A 202 -29.66 -13.85 21.24
N LEU A 203 -30.29 -12.70 20.99
CA LEU A 203 -31.69 -12.48 21.38
C LEU A 203 -32.65 -13.40 20.62
N LEU A 204 -32.40 -13.63 19.33
CA LEU A 204 -33.22 -14.53 18.50
C LEU A 204 -33.03 -16.01 18.82
N LEU A 205 -32.02 -16.37 19.62
CA LEU A 205 -31.84 -17.73 20.14
C LEU A 205 -32.73 -18.00 21.37
N ALA A 206 -33.25 -16.95 22.03
CA ALA A 206 -34.07 -17.08 23.23
C ALA A 206 -35.38 -17.89 23.04
N PRO A 207 -36.15 -17.76 21.94
CA PRO A 207 -37.33 -18.60 21.71
C PRO A 207 -37.00 -20.10 21.63
N VAL A 208 -35.82 -20.44 21.09
CA VAL A 208 -35.33 -21.83 21.04
C VAL A 208 -35.07 -22.35 22.46
N LEU A 209 -34.49 -21.52 23.33
CA LEU A 209 -34.30 -21.85 24.74
C LEU A 209 -35.62 -22.01 25.50
N VAL A 210 -36.62 -21.15 25.23
CA VAL A 210 -37.96 -21.27 25.82
C VAL A 210 -38.64 -22.57 25.37
N ALA A 211 -38.54 -22.90 24.08
CA ALA A 211 -39.06 -24.16 23.55
C ALA A 211 -38.37 -25.38 24.18
N ALA A 212 -37.03 -25.35 24.31
CA ALA A 212 -36.26 -26.38 24.98
C ALA A 212 -36.66 -26.51 26.46
N ALA A 213 -36.82 -25.41 27.18
CA ALA A 213 -37.22 -25.37 28.57
C ALA A 213 -38.62 -25.99 28.81
N ARG A 214 -39.55 -25.82 27.86
CA ARG A 214 -40.88 -26.46 27.90
C ARG A 214 -40.83 -27.96 27.63
N ALA A 215 -39.87 -28.42 26.82
CA ALA A 215 -39.69 -29.83 26.52
C ALA A 215 -38.93 -30.57 27.63
N SER A 216 -37.77 -30.06 28.03
CA SER A 216 -36.95 -30.60 29.12
C SER A 216 -35.81 -29.64 29.49
N ALA A 217 -35.60 -29.42 30.79
CA ALA A 217 -34.46 -28.66 31.29
C ALA A 217 -33.09 -29.24 30.82
N ALA A 218 -33.03 -30.54 30.53
CA ALA A 218 -31.82 -31.22 30.08
C ALA A 218 -31.36 -30.80 28.66
N LEU A 219 -32.24 -30.17 27.87
CA LEU A 219 -31.90 -29.69 26.52
C LEU A 219 -31.24 -28.31 26.54
N ILE A 220 -31.40 -27.54 27.63
CA ILE A 220 -30.90 -26.17 27.75
C ILE A 220 -29.36 -26.11 27.59
N PRO A 221 -28.55 -27.00 28.21
CA PRO A 221 -27.10 -26.96 28.06
C PRO A 221 -26.60 -27.22 26.63
N LEU A 222 -27.41 -27.78 25.72
CA LEU A 222 -26.99 -28.00 24.32
C LEU A 222 -26.68 -26.69 23.59
N VAL A 223 -27.22 -25.55 24.06
CA VAL A 223 -26.89 -24.22 23.53
C VAL A 223 -25.42 -23.85 23.72
N LEU A 224 -24.71 -24.48 24.66
CA LEU A 224 -23.29 -24.26 24.88
C LEU A 224 -22.45 -24.65 23.67
N VAL A 225 -22.87 -25.65 22.88
CA VAL A 225 -22.15 -26.09 21.67
C VAL A 225 -22.13 -24.99 20.59
N PRO A 226 -23.27 -24.45 20.11
CA PRO A 226 -23.26 -23.36 19.14
C PRO A 226 -22.66 -22.06 19.73
N LEU A 227 -22.88 -21.75 21.02
CA LEU A 227 -22.23 -20.61 21.66
C LEU A 227 -20.70 -20.76 21.68
N PHE A 228 -20.19 -21.96 21.97
CA PHE A 228 -18.76 -22.26 21.92
C PHE A 228 -18.20 -22.21 20.50
N ALA A 229 -18.95 -22.68 19.49
CA ALA A 229 -18.55 -22.60 18.10
C ALA A 229 -18.44 -21.13 17.62
N VAL A 230 -19.44 -20.30 17.94
CA VAL A 230 -19.40 -18.85 17.65
C VAL A 230 -18.24 -18.19 18.40
N TYR A 231 -18.03 -18.53 19.68
CA TYR A 231 -16.89 -18.07 20.47
C TYR A 231 -15.54 -18.42 19.83
N ARG A 232 -15.36 -19.68 19.40
CA ARG A 232 -14.14 -20.15 18.74
C ARG A 232 -13.92 -19.47 17.39
N MET A 233 -14.97 -19.30 16.60
CA MET A 233 -14.90 -18.65 15.29
C MET A 233 -14.55 -17.16 15.42
N ALA A 234 -15.18 -16.45 16.35
CA ALA A 234 -14.88 -15.05 16.62
C ALA A 234 -13.43 -14.86 17.12
N ARG A 235 -12.96 -15.76 18.00
CA ARG A 235 -11.57 -15.75 18.47
C ARG A 235 -10.56 -16.01 17.35
N LEU A 236 -10.80 -17.02 16.52
CA LEU A 236 -9.94 -17.32 15.36
C LEU A 236 -9.94 -16.19 14.33
N SER A 237 -11.08 -15.53 14.14
CA SER A 237 -11.18 -14.35 13.27
C SER A 237 -10.35 -13.19 13.81
N ALA A 238 -10.35 -12.96 15.12
CA ALA A 238 -9.57 -11.90 15.76
C ALA A 238 -8.07 -12.21 15.75
N GLU A 239 -7.67 -13.46 16.01
CA GLU A 239 -6.27 -13.91 15.89
C GLU A 239 -5.77 -13.76 14.44
N ARG A 240 -6.61 -14.03 13.43
CA ARG A 240 -6.31 -13.76 12.02
C ARG A 240 -6.17 -12.28 11.69
N GLU A 241 -6.99 -11.43 12.30
CA GLU A 241 -6.91 -9.98 12.08
C GLU A 241 -5.62 -9.41 12.70
N GLN A 242 -5.16 -9.93 13.84
CA GLN A 242 -3.86 -9.55 14.43
C GLN A 242 -2.67 -9.96 13.57
N LEU A 243 -2.70 -11.14 12.93
CA LEU A 243 -1.67 -11.53 11.95
C LEU A 243 -1.69 -10.64 10.70
N ALA A 244 -2.79 -9.93 10.43
CA ALA A 244 -2.90 -9.01 9.30
C ALA A 244 -2.34 -7.60 9.59
N ASP A 245 -1.86 -7.34 10.81
CA ASP A 245 -1.34 -6.02 11.25
C ASP A 245 0.19 -6.03 11.47
N VAL A 246 0.85 -7.18 11.29
CA VAL A 246 2.31 -7.30 11.38
C VAL A 246 2.91 -7.72 10.04
N ASP A 247 4.17 -7.35 9.81
CA ASP A 247 5.02 -7.84 8.73
C ASP A 247 5.54 -9.24 9.11
N PRO A 248 5.36 -10.27 8.26
CA PRO A 248 5.70 -11.65 8.61
C PRO A 248 7.19 -11.92 8.71
N LEU A 249 8.05 -11.11 8.06
CA LEU A 249 9.49 -11.28 8.10
C LEU A 249 10.08 -10.68 9.39
N THR A 250 9.77 -9.41 9.65
CA THR A 250 10.40 -8.64 10.73
C THR A 250 9.63 -8.68 12.05
N GLY A 251 8.34 -9.04 12.02
CA GLY A 251 7.44 -8.97 13.16
C GLY A 251 7.02 -7.55 13.54
N LEU A 252 7.48 -6.52 12.83
CA LEU A 252 7.08 -5.13 13.05
C LEU A 252 5.62 -4.91 12.59
N PRO A 253 4.93 -3.88 13.11
CA PRO A 253 3.71 -3.35 12.52
C PRO A 253 3.85 -3.14 11.01
N ASN A 254 2.83 -3.51 10.24
CA ASN A 254 2.80 -3.30 8.79
C ASN A 254 2.15 -1.95 8.42
N ARG A 255 2.11 -1.64 7.12
CA ARG A 255 1.49 -0.41 6.58
C ARG A 255 0.05 -0.16 7.09
N LYS A 256 -0.76 -1.22 7.28
CA LYS A 256 -2.14 -1.10 7.78
C LYS A 256 -2.18 -0.73 9.26
N ALA A 257 -1.28 -1.29 10.07
CA ALA A 257 -1.14 -0.91 11.47
C ALA A 257 -0.67 0.53 11.62
N LEU A 258 0.33 0.95 10.82
CA LEU A 258 0.81 2.34 10.78
C LEU A 258 -0.31 3.34 10.47
N LEU A 259 -1.09 3.06 9.43
CA LEU A 259 -2.26 3.87 9.05
C LEU A 259 -3.22 4.10 10.23
N THR A 260 -3.49 3.03 10.97
CA THR A 260 -4.40 3.05 12.12
C THR A 260 -3.81 3.87 13.26
N GLU A 261 -2.53 3.66 13.57
CA GLU A 261 -1.83 4.36 14.64
C GLU A 261 -1.73 5.86 14.36
N VAL A 262 -1.28 6.27 13.18
CA VAL A 262 -1.12 7.70 12.87
C VAL A 262 -2.48 8.42 12.90
N ALA A 263 -3.53 7.82 12.35
CA ALA A 263 -4.88 8.40 12.41
C ALA A 263 -5.34 8.60 13.88
N GLU A 264 -5.04 7.64 14.75
CA GLU A 264 -5.33 7.73 16.18
C GLU A 264 -4.50 8.82 16.87
N GLN A 265 -3.19 8.88 16.59
CA GLN A 265 -2.29 9.86 17.19
C GLN A 265 -2.61 11.28 16.73
N VAL A 266 -2.91 11.50 15.45
CA VAL A 266 -3.35 12.81 14.92
C VAL A 266 -4.57 13.32 15.67
N HIS A 267 -5.56 12.45 15.91
CA HIS A 267 -6.75 12.84 16.69
C HIS A 267 -6.39 13.22 18.14
N LEU A 268 -5.58 12.40 18.81
CA LEU A 268 -5.14 12.65 20.19
C LEU A 268 -4.29 13.92 20.33
N HIS A 269 -3.49 14.25 19.31
CA HIS A 269 -2.63 15.43 19.29
C HIS A 269 -3.40 16.69 18.88
N GLY A 270 -4.44 16.59 18.03
CA GLY A 270 -5.36 17.69 17.78
C GLY A 270 -6.09 18.17 19.03
N ASP A 271 -6.54 17.24 19.88
CA ASP A 271 -7.13 17.56 21.19
C ASP A 271 -6.13 18.20 22.17
N ARG A 272 -4.83 17.90 22.03
CA ARG A 272 -3.74 18.52 22.82
C ARG A 272 -3.43 19.92 22.33
N ALA A 273 -3.31 20.10 21.01
CA ALA A 273 -3.10 21.39 20.37
C ALA A 273 -4.23 22.36 20.72
N ALA A 274 -5.49 21.91 20.67
CA ALA A 274 -6.66 22.71 21.07
C ALA A 274 -6.64 23.15 22.55
N ARG A 275 -5.90 22.43 23.41
CA ARG A 275 -5.70 22.78 24.83
C ARG A 275 -4.42 23.58 25.09
N GLY A 276 -3.65 23.90 24.05
CA GLY A 276 -2.36 24.60 24.18
C GLY A 276 -1.31 23.80 24.93
N ALA A 277 -1.36 22.45 24.86
CA ALA A 277 -0.34 21.61 25.48
C ALA A 277 1.00 21.74 24.71
N PRO A 278 2.14 21.83 25.40
CA PRO A 278 3.44 22.00 24.76
C PRO A 278 3.89 20.75 23.99
N ASP A 279 3.40 19.55 24.35
CA ASP A 279 3.71 18.26 23.71
C ASP A 279 2.67 17.87 22.65
N ALA A 280 2.15 18.85 21.91
CA ALA A 280 1.07 18.65 20.94
C ALA A 280 1.54 18.17 19.57
N HIS A 281 2.85 18.14 19.29
CA HIS A 281 3.34 17.71 17.98
C HIS A 281 3.51 16.19 17.90
N LEU A 282 3.37 15.67 16.68
CA LEU A 282 3.60 14.28 16.30
C LEU A 282 4.48 14.29 15.06
N ALA A 283 5.57 13.52 15.06
CA ALA A 283 6.40 13.35 13.86
C ALA A 283 6.18 11.98 13.21
N LEU A 284 6.14 11.98 11.89
CA LEU A 284 6.24 10.81 11.04
C LEU A 284 7.60 10.85 10.34
N LEU A 285 8.42 9.84 10.60
CA LEU A 285 9.73 9.65 9.99
C LEU A 285 9.60 8.52 8.97
N LEU A 286 10.00 8.75 7.72
CA LEU A 286 10.10 7.74 6.69
C LEU A 286 11.57 7.43 6.44
N LEU A 287 11.95 6.15 6.47
CA LEU A 287 13.32 5.66 6.33
C LEU A 287 13.38 4.70 5.15
N ASP A 288 14.41 4.84 4.33
CA ASP A 288 14.76 3.91 3.27
C ASP A 288 16.24 3.56 3.37
N LEU A 289 16.56 2.26 3.23
CA LEU A 289 17.93 1.75 3.37
C LEU A 289 18.76 1.98 2.11
N ASP A 290 19.94 2.55 2.29
CA ASP A 290 20.84 2.81 1.17
C ASP A 290 21.38 1.51 0.57
N ARG A 291 21.31 1.41 -0.76
CA ARG A 291 21.91 0.33 -1.56
C ARG A 291 21.47 -1.08 -1.12
N PHE A 292 20.31 -1.23 -0.45
CA PHE A 292 19.79 -2.54 -0.08
C PHE A 292 19.62 -3.45 -1.29
N LYS A 293 19.18 -2.90 -2.43
CA LYS A 293 19.14 -3.62 -3.71
C LYS A 293 20.51 -4.20 -4.09
N HIS A 294 21.60 -3.47 -3.91
CA HIS A 294 22.95 -3.99 -4.21
C HIS A 294 23.34 -5.14 -3.27
N VAL A 295 22.88 -5.12 -2.01
CA VAL A 295 23.08 -6.23 -1.09
C VAL A 295 22.38 -7.47 -1.60
N ASN A 296 21.10 -7.36 -2.00
CA ASN A 296 20.35 -8.48 -2.58
C ASN A 296 20.96 -8.97 -3.89
N ASP A 297 21.36 -8.04 -4.77
CA ASP A 297 21.97 -8.33 -6.08
C ASP A 297 23.38 -8.94 -5.98
N ALA A 298 24.03 -8.87 -4.82
CA ALA A 298 25.39 -9.38 -4.61
C ALA A 298 25.45 -10.59 -3.68
N LEU A 299 24.57 -10.66 -2.68
CA LEU A 299 24.61 -11.65 -1.60
C LEU A 299 23.34 -12.51 -1.51
N GLY A 300 22.31 -12.23 -2.33
CA GLY A 300 21.04 -12.95 -2.34
C GLY A 300 20.01 -12.40 -1.34
N HIS A 301 18.73 -12.76 -1.57
CA HIS A 301 17.62 -12.27 -0.75
C HIS A 301 17.62 -12.85 0.66
N ALA A 302 18.08 -14.07 0.89
CA ALA A 302 18.14 -14.64 2.24
C ALA A 302 19.09 -13.86 3.17
N VAL A 303 20.18 -13.30 2.62
CA VAL A 303 21.06 -12.36 3.35
C VAL A 303 20.34 -11.01 3.54
N GLY A 304 19.65 -10.52 2.51
CA GLY A 304 18.80 -9.33 2.60
C GLY A 304 17.72 -9.42 3.67
N ASP A 305 17.05 -10.55 3.79
CA ASP A 305 16.00 -10.82 4.76
C ASP A 305 16.56 -10.85 6.19
N ARG A 306 17.69 -11.52 6.39
CA ARG A 306 18.40 -11.49 7.68
C ARG A 306 18.87 -10.09 8.03
N LEU A 307 19.33 -9.32 7.04
CA LEU A 307 19.68 -7.93 7.22
C LEU A 307 18.48 -7.09 7.66
N LEU A 308 17.32 -7.25 7.02
CA LEU A 308 16.09 -6.56 7.39
C LEU A 308 15.62 -6.90 8.81
N VAL A 309 15.76 -8.15 9.24
CA VAL A 309 15.45 -8.58 10.61
C VAL A 309 16.37 -7.90 11.62
N GLU A 310 17.67 -7.84 11.34
CA GLU A 310 18.66 -7.20 12.23
C GLU A 310 18.50 -5.67 12.27
N VAL A 311 18.26 -5.05 11.11
CA VAL A 311 17.90 -3.62 11.02
C VAL A 311 16.64 -3.34 11.85
N SER A 312 15.61 -4.18 11.75
CA SER A 312 14.37 -4.03 12.52
C SER A 312 14.62 -4.06 14.03
N ALA A 313 15.48 -4.98 14.49
CA ALA A 313 15.86 -5.08 15.90
C ALA A 313 16.61 -3.82 16.38
N ARG A 314 17.49 -3.27 15.54
CA ARG A 314 18.24 -2.03 15.83
C ARG A 314 17.34 -0.81 15.89
N LEU A 315 16.43 -0.66 14.93
CA LEU A 315 15.44 0.42 14.92
C LEU A 315 14.60 0.39 16.20
N MET A 316 14.11 -0.78 16.61
CA MET A 316 13.37 -0.95 17.86
C MET A 316 14.20 -0.57 19.10
N GLY A 317 15.51 -0.83 19.09
CA GLY A 317 16.41 -0.44 20.17
C GLY A 317 16.76 1.06 20.21
N ALA A 318 16.69 1.75 19.06
CA ALA A 318 17.03 3.17 18.92
C ALA A 318 15.88 4.12 19.28
N VAL A 319 14.64 3.67 19.15
CA VAL A 319 13.43 4.47 19.42
C VAL A 319 12.98 4.37 20.88
N GLY A 320 12.21 5.36 21.35
CA GLY A 320 11.70 5.40 22.72
C GLY A 320 10.50 4.46 22.95
N ALA A 321 10.22 4.15 24.22
CA ALA A 321 9.12 3.25 24.62
C ALA A 321 7.69 3.73 24.26
N GLY A 322 7.55 4.95 23.74
CA GLY A 322 6.28 5.50 23.24
C GLY A 322 6.21 5.63 21.72
N ASP A 323 7.29 5.30 21.02
CA ASP A 323 7.42 5.42 19.57
C ASP A 323 6.99 4.09 18.92
N MET A 324 6.52 4.16 17.67
CA MET A 324 6.20 2.96 16.89
C MET A 324 7.13 2.88 15.69
N VAL A 325 7.74 1.71 15.47
CA VAL A 325 8.44 1.37 14.22
C VAL A 325 7.52 0.46 13.41
N ALA A 326 7.40 0.72 12.11
CA ALA A 326 6.64 -0.09 11.17
C ALA A 326 7.46 -0.36 9.91
N ARG A 327 7.23 -1.50 9.26
CA ARG A 327 7.79 -1.79 7.93
C ARG A 327 6.71 -1.61 6.86
N LEU A 328 7.02 -0.84 5.82
CA LEU A 328 6.08 -0.54 4.75
C LEU A 328 6.11 -1.55 3.61
N GLY A 329 7.24 -2.23 3.43
CA GLY A 329 7.53 -3.18 2.37
C GLY A 329 8.95 -2.96 1.84
N GLY A 330 9.58 -3.99 1.27
CA GLY A 330 10.97 -3.87 0.78
C GLY A 330 11.95 -3.42 1.88
N ASP A 331 12.69 -2.36 1.59
CA ASP A 331 13.64 -1.63 2.43
C ASP A 331 13.07 -0.40 3.14
N GLU A 332 11.76 -0.15 3.04
CA GLU A 332 11.12 1.02 3.62
C GLU A 332 10.59 0.77 5.04
N PHE A 333 10.92 1.68 5.95
CA PHE A 333 10.45 1.72 7.32
C PHE A 333 9.80 3.06 7.64
N ALA A 334 8.89 3.07 8.60
CA ALA A 334 8.28 4.27 9.14
C ALA A 334 8.37 4.28 10.65
N ILE A 335 8.60 5.46 11.24
CA ILE A 335 8.65 5.65 12.68
C ILE A 335 7.67 6.76 13.07
N VAL A 336 6.79 6.47 14.02
CA VAL A 336 5.84 7.43 14.59
C VAL A 336 6.33 7.86 15.95
N VAL A 337 6.59 9.16 16.12
CA VAL A 337 7.14 9.73 17.34
C VAL A 337 6.11 10.71 17.94
N PRO A 338 5.31 10.29 18.93
CA PRO A 338 4.30 11.14 19.55
C PRO A 338 4.90 12.05 20.63
N ARG A 339 4.14 13.09 21.01
CA ARG A 339 4.42 14.00 22.13
C ARG A 339 5.73 14.77 22.00
N LEU A 340 5.86 15.52 20.92
CA LEU A 340 7.00 16.39 20.66
C LEU A 340 6.66 17.85 20.98
N THR A 341 7.65 18.62 21.44
CA THR A 341 7.50 20.08 21.62
C THR A 341 7.81 20.85 20.36
N ASP A 342 8.74 20.35 19.56
CA ASP A 342 9.31 21.02 18.41
C ASP A 342 9.91 20.01 17.41
N ILE A 343 10.37 20.56 16.29
CA ILE A 343 11.08 19.89 15.22
C ILE A 343 12.48 19.37 15.64
N ASP A 344 13.13 20.03 16.60
CA ASP A 344 14.49 19.66 17.03
C ASP A 344 14.47 18.31 17.75
N GLN A 345 13.45 18.04 18.56
CA GLN A 345 13.25 16.71 19.15
C GLN A 345 12.97 15.63 18.10
N ALA A 346 12.25 15.95 17.02
CA ALA A 346 12.05 15.01 15.92
C ALA A 346 13.38 14.67 15.23
N ARG A 347 14.22 15.68 15.02
CA ARG A 347 15.55 15.54 14.43
C ARG A 347 16.48 14.73 15.33
N GLU A 348 16.52 15.01 16.64
CA GLU A 348 17.30 14.23 17.61
C GLU A 348 16.91 12.75 17.58
N ARG A 349 15.61 12.44 17.44
CA ARG A 349 15.11 11.06 17.31
C ARG A 349 15.59 10.40 16.01
N ALA A 350 15.55 11.12 14.89
CA ALA A 350 16.06 10.62 13.61
C ALA A 350 17.59 10.40 13.66
N ASP A 351 18.36 11.32 14.23
CA ASP A 351 19.81 11.21 14.34
C ASP A 351 20.24 9.97 15.14
N ARG A 352 19.48 9.61 16.20
CA ARG A 352 19.71 8.36 16.94
C ARG A 352 19.43 7.12 16.10
N VAL A 353 18.41 7.16 15.26
CA VAL A 353 18.10 6.07 14.33
C VAL A 353 19.22 5.91 13.31
N VAL A 354 19.69 7.01 12.71
CA VAL A 354 20.83 7.01 11.77
C VAL A 354 22.10 6.45 12.44
N ALA A 355 22.40 6.90 13.66
CA ALA A 355 23.56 6.41 14.40
C ALA A 355 23.50 4.89 14.66
N ALA A 356 22.31 4.36 14.97
CA ALA A 356 22.11 2.92 15.17
C ALA A 356 22.21 2.11 13.87
N LEU A 357 21.80 2.69 12.74
CA LEU A 357 21.95 2.05 11.42
C LEU A 357 23.41 2.00 10.97
N ALA A 358 24.18 3.06 11.25
CA ALA A 358 25.58 3.19 10.83
C ALA A 358 26.53 2.17 11.47
N GLU A 359 26.12 1.48 12.54
CA GLU A 359 26.91 0.39 13.08
C GLU A 359 26.99 -0.78 12.07
N PRO A 360 28.14 -1.41 11.83
CA PRO A 360 28.21 -2.54 10.90
C PRO A 360 27.35 -3.72 11.35
N VAL A 361 26.63 -4.35 10.42
CA VAL A 361 25.81 -5.54 10.66
C VAL A 361 26.64 -6.81 10.44
N PRO A 362 26.90 -7.63 11.47
CA PRO A 362 27.64 -8.87 11.29
C PRO A 362 26.73 -9.96 10.69
N LEU A 363 26.86 -10.22 9.39
CA LEU A 363 26.19 -11.34 8.70
C LEU A 363 27.23 -12.28 8.09
N ASP A 364 27.15 -13.57 8.44
CA ASP A 364 28.05 -14.64 7.95
C ASP A 364 29.57 -14.33 8.07
N GLY A 365 29.94 -13.53 9.07
CA GLY A 365 31.33 -13.12 9.33
C GLY A 365 31.81 -11.92 8.51
N LEU A 366 30.95 -11.33 7.67
CA LEU A 366 31.21 -10.08 6.95
C LEU A 366 30.51 -8.91 7.68
N PRO A 367 31.22 -7.81 7.99
CA PRO A 367 30.59 -6.58 8.45
C PRO A 367 29.96 -5.87 7.24
N LEU A 368 28.63 -5.72 7.25
CA LEU A 368 27.89 -4.95 6.25
C LEU A 368 27.58 -3.54 6.77
N ASP A 369 28.04 -2.53 6.06
CA ASP A 369 27.70 -1.14 6.34
C ASP A 369 26.36 -0.80 5.69
N VAL A 370 25.36 -0.45 6.50
CA VAL A 370 24.01 -0.13 6.03
C VAL A 370 23.67 1.29 6.44
N GLY A 371 23.49 2.15 5.44
CA GLY A 371 23.02 3.52 5.62
C GLY A 371 21.52 3.62 5.40
N GLY A 372 21.00 4.82 5.60
CA GLY A 372 19.64 5.13 5.20
C GLY A 372 19.37 6.63 5.26
N ALA A 373 18.38 7.04 4.49
CA ALA A 373 17.91 8.41 4.45
C ALA A 373 16.56 8.51 5.17
N ILE A 374 16.41 9.52 6.03
CA ILE A 374 15.20 9.77 6.82
C ILE A 374 14.54 11.08 6.39
N GLY A 375 13.26 11.02 6.03
CA GLY A 375 12.40 12.18 5.84
C GLY A 375 11.46 12.41 7.02
N ILE A 376 11.35 13.65 7.50
CA ILE A 376 10.53 14.01 8.66
C ILE A 376 9.35 14.92 8.27
N ALA A 377 8.13 14.56 8.67
CA ALA A 377 6.95 15.42 8.62
C ALA A 377 6.30 15.57 10.01
N LEU A 378 5.90 16.79 10.38
CA LEU A 378 5.30 17.09 11.68
C LEU A 378 3.81 17.41 11.53
N TYR A 379 3.00 16.91 12.47
CA TYR A 379 1.67 17.43 12.74
C TYR A 379 1.75 18.53 13.82
N PRO A 380 1.01 19.63 13.67
CA PRO A 380 0.14 19.97 12.54
C PRO A 380 0.86 20.69 11.38
N ASP A 381 2.11 21.12 11.56
CA ASP A 381 2.81 22.08 10.69
C ASP A 381 2.94 21.62 9.23
N HIS A 382 3.23 20.34 9.02
CA HIS A 382 3.42 19.71 7.72
C HIS A 382 2.20 18.86 7.31
N GLY A 383 1.07 18.95 8.00
CA GLY A 383 -0.15 18.24 7.58
C GLY A 383 -1.05 17.86 8.74
N GLU A 384 -2.36 17.85 8.47
CA GLU A 384 -3.39 17.53 9.46
C GLU A 384 -3.97 16.11 9.32
N ASP A 385 -3.54 15.36 8.30
CA ASP A 385 -3.99 14.01 8.00
C ASP A 385 -2.82 13.12 7.56
N PHE A 386 -3.03 11.80 7.67
CA PHE A 386 -2.00 10.81 7.35
C PHE A 386 -1.49 10.91 5.90
N ALA A 387 -2.38 11.09 4.92
CA ALA A 387 -1.97 11.07 3.52
C ALA A 387 -1.05 12.26 3.21
N THR A 388 -1.36 13.42 3.77
CA THR A 388 -0.53 14.62 3.67
C THR A 388 0.82 14.43 4.37
N LEU A 389 0.83 13.96 5.63
CA LEU A 389 2.07 13.72 6.38
C LEU A 389 2.98 12.68 5.70
N MET A 390 2.40 11.59 5.21
CA MET A 390 3.15 10.54 4.49
C MET A 390 3.79 11.09 3.22
N ARG A 391 3.03 11.84 2.40
CA ARG A 391 3.55 12.47 1.18
C ARG A 391 4.70 13.43 1.48
N HIS A 392 4.58 14.25 2.53
CA HIS A 392 5.62 15.20 2.90
C HIS A 392 6.87 14.52 3.50
N ALA A 393 6.70 13.46 4.28
CA ALA A 393 7.82 12.66 4.77
C ALA A 393 8.57 11.98 3.61
N ASP A 394 7.85 11.47 2.61
CA ASP A 394 8.44 10.90 1.39
C ASP A 394 9.24 11.92 0.58
N VAL A 395 8.68 13.13 0.36
CA VAL A 395 9.41 14.24 -0.28
C VAL A 395 10.68 14.57 0.49
N ALA A 396 10.61 14.69 1.82
CA ALA A 396 11.77 14.96 2.65
C ALA A 396 12.82 13.84 2.59
N MET A 397 12.40 12.57 2.60
CA MET A 397 13.30 11.42 2.51
C MET A 397 14.05 11.40 1.18
N TYR A 398 13.33 11.65 0.08
CA TYR A 398 13.93 11.75 -1.24
C TYR A 398 14.93 12.92 -1.32
N ASP A 399 14.62 14.04 -0.67
CA ASP A 399 15.51 15.19 -0.54
C ASP A 399 16.81 14.84 0.18
N ALA A 400 16.72 14.11 1.28
CA ALA A 400 17.88 13.60 2.00
C ALA A 400 18.76 12.74 1.06
N LYS A 401 18.15 11.78 0.34
CA LYS A 401 18.87 10.95 -0.65
C LYS A 401 19.57 11.78 -1.73
N HIS A 402 18.93 12.81 -2.27
CA HIS A 402 19.48 13.62 -3.36
C HIS A 402 20.65 14.48 -2.92
N ARG A 403 20.58 15.01 -1.70
CA ARG A 403 21.65 15.81 -1.11
C ARG A 403 22.75 14.95 -0.50
N ASN A 404 22.60 13.63 -0.56
CA ASN A 404 23.46 12.66 0.10
C ASN A 404 23.59 12.97 1.60
N ASP A 405 22.47 13.40 2.19
CA ASP A 405 22.27 13.68 3.61
C ASP A 405 21.49 12.52 4.24
N THR A 406 21.60 12.36 5.55
CA THR A 406 20.98 11.24 6.28
C THR A 406 19.61 11.60 6.84
N VAL A 407 19.34 12.88 7.10
CA VAL A 407 18.07 13.35 7.67
C VAL A 407 17.66 14.67 7.02
N ALA A 408 16.44 14.73 6.49
CA ALA A 408 15.84 15.97 6.05
C ALA A 408 14.43 16.14 6.64
N VAL A 409 14.11 17.38 7.01
CA VAL A 409 12.77 17.74 7.42
C VAL A 409 12.05 18.37 6.24
N TYR A 410 10.77 18.02 6.08
CA TYR A 410 9.93 18.63 5.06
C TYR A 410 9.93 20.15 5.21
N ALA A 411 10.29 20.83 4.13
CA ALA A 411 10.14 22.26 3.96
C ALA A 411 9.31 22.51 2.69
N PRO A 412 8.46 23.54 2.63
CA PRO A 412 7.78 23.91 1.39
C PRO A 412 8.76 24.21 0.24
N GLU A 413 10.01 24.63 0.55
CA GLU A 413 11.04 24.78 -0.47
C GLU A 413 11.68 23.44 -0.92
N SER A 414 11.53 22.35 -0.16
CA SER A 414 11.98 21.01 -0.57
C SER A 414 11.16 20.43 -1.74
N ASP A 415 9.97 20.98 -1.97
CA ASP A 415 9.26 20.76 -3.24
C ASP A 415 10.10 21.21 -4.46
N HIS A 416 11.19 21.98 -4.31
CA HIS A 416 12.12 22.32 -5.41
C HIS A 416 12.94 21.14 -5.92
N ASN A 417 13.01 19.98 -5.24
CA ASN A 417 13.47 18.75 -5.89
C ASN A 417 12.46 18.23 -6.93
N SER A 418 11.23 18.75 -6.91
CA SER A 418 10.36 18.71 -8.07
C SER A 418 10.93 19.50 -9.24
N ALA A 419 11.71 20.58 -9.05
CA ALA A 419 12.33 21.32 -10.16
C ALA A 419 13.43 20.50 -10.85
N GLU A 420 14.23 19.72 -10.12
CA GLU A 420 15.22 18.82 -10.73
C GLU A 420 14.54 17.62 -11.41
N ARG A 421 13.52 17.01 -10.78
CA ARG A 421 12.66 16.01 -11.44
C ARG A 421 11.95 16.57 -12.67
N LEU A 422 11.45 17.81 -12.60
CA LEU A 422 10.81 18.52 -13.71
C LEU A 422 11.83 18.87 -14.80
N SER A 423 13.07 19.20 -14.44
CA SER A 423 14.17 19.39 -15.39
C SER A 423 14.53 18.08 -16.07
N LEU A 424 14.64 16.97 -15.32
CA LEU A 424 14.92 15.65 -15.88
C LEU A 424 13.78 15.19 -16.79
N LEU A 425 12.52 15.43 -16.41
CA LEU A 425 11.34 15.20 -17.24
C LEU A 425 11.31 16.10 -18.47
N ALA A 426 11.72 17.36 -18.35
CA ALA A 426 11.80 18.29 -19.47
C ALA A 426 12.93 17.88 -20.43
N ASP A 427 14.07 17.44 -19.92
CA ASP A 427 15.20 16.92 -20.70
C ASP A 427 14.80 15.62 -21.40
N LEU A 428 14.22 14.67 -20.68
CA LEU A 428 13.70 13.41 -21.23
C LEU A 428 12.65 13.67 -22.32
N ARG A 429 11.70 14.57 -22.06
CA ARG A 429 10.70 14.97 -23.05
C ARG A 429 11.34 15.60 -24.28
N ARG A 430 12.34 16.47 -24.10
CA ARG A 430 13.08 17.07 -25.22
C ARG A 430 13.78 16.00 -26.07
N VAL A 431 14.46 15.02 -25.46
CA VAL A 431 15.08 13.89 -26.23
C VAL A 431 14.03 13.10 -27.00
N LEU A 432 12.91 12.80 -26.34
CA LEU A 432 11.83 12.00 -26.95
C LEU A 432 11.13 12.73 -28.09
N GLU A 433 11.04 14.06 -28.01
CA GLU A 433 10.48 14.91 -29.06
C GLU A 433 11.49 15.20 -30.20
N SER A 434 12.80 15.21 -29.92
CA SER A 434 13.83 15.58 -30.91
C SER A 434 14.15 14.51 -31.97
N GLY A 435 13.63 13.28 -31.84
CA GLY A 435 13.95 12.19 -32.79
C GLY A 435 15.42 11.76 -32.75
N PRO A 436 15.82 10.65 -33.42
CA PRO A 436 17.21 10.19 -33.37
C PRO A 436 18.16 11.18 -34.06
N SER A 437 19.16 11.65 -33.32
CA SER A 437 20.29 12.41 -33.86
C SER A 437 21.13 11.48 -34.73
N ALA A 438 20.98 11.57 -36.05
CA ALA A 438 21.87 10.90 -37.00
C ALA A 438 23.25 11.59 -37.05
N GLN A 439 24.01 11.56 -35.95
CA GLN A 439 25.42 12.00 -35.91
C GLN A 439 26.19 11.16 -34.89
N GLY A 440 26.58 9.96 -35.33
CA GLY A 440 27.43 9.03 -34.58
C GLY A 440 28.29 8.21 -35.54
N GLY A 441 28.92 8.88 -36.50
CA GLY A 441 29.82 8.30 -37.48
C GLY A 441 31.05 9.17 -37.63
N GLU A 442 31.84 9.33 -36.57
CA GLU A 442 33.21 9.83 -36.71
C GLU A 442 34.04 8.73 -37.39
N THR A 443 34.08 8.79 -38.72
CA THR A 443 35.10 8.14 -39.52
C THR A 443 36.47 8.67 -39.08
N ILE A 444 37.23 7.82 -38.39
CA ILE A 444 38.68 7.96 -38.25
C ILE A 444 39.27 8.00 -39.65
N GLY A 445 39.76 9.18 -40.03
CA GLY A 445 40.32 9.44 -41.36
C GLY A 445 41.55 8.59 -41.64
N VAL A 446 41.43 7.66 -42.58
CA VAL A 446 42.58 7.09 -43.30
C VAL A 446 42.64 7.75 -44.67
N ARG A 447 43.66 8.61 -44.85
CA ARG A 447 44.07 9.10 -46.17
C ARG A 447 44.56 7.94 -47.03
N GLY A 448 44.02 7.82 -48.24
CA GLY A 448 44.52 6.94 -49.29
C GLY A 448 43.78 7.26 -50.58
N GLY A 449 44.49 7.65 -51.63
CA GLY A 449 43.91 8.28 -52.81
C GLY A 449 43.40 7.33 -53.89
N ASP A 450 42.86 7.99 -54.92
CA ASP A 450 42.73 7.60 -56.33
C ASP A 450 41.69 6.54 -56.74
N GLY A 451 40.56 7.04 -57.25
CA GLY A 451 40.16 6.83 -58.65
C GLY A 451 39.33 5.57 -58.99
N ALA A 452 38.04 5.76 -59.24
CA ALA A 452 37.36 5.40 -60.50
C ALA A 452 35.85 5.66 -60.41
N ALA A 453 35.34 6.44 -61.36
CA ALA A 453 33.92 6.66 -61.59
C ALA A 453 33.26 5.42 -62.21
N LEU A 454 32.00 5.13 -61.86
CA LEU A 454 31.03 4.57 -62.79
C LEU A 454 29.59 4.87 -62.35
N GLU A 455 28.85 5.51 -63.25
CA GLU A 455 27.41 5.77 -63.21
C GLU A 455 26.60 4.46 -63.32
N ALA A 456 25.40 4.39 -62.72
CA ALA A 456 24.13 4.28 -63.47
C ALA A 456 22.89 3.91 -62.62
N ALA A 457 21.80 4.61 -62.94
CA ALA A 457 20.40 4.20 -63.04
C ALA A 457 19.46 4.13 -61.80
N LEU A 458 18.50 5.06 -61.83
CA LEU A 458 17.24 5.18 -61.09
C LEU A 458 16.07 4.48 -61.89
N PRO A 459 14.82 4.40 -61.36
CA PRO A 459 14.01 3.17 -61.32
C PRO A 459 12.88 3.06 -62.35
N VAL A 460 12.29 1.87 -62.47
CA VAL A 460 11.11 1.57 -63.29
C VAL A 460 9.86 1.36 -62.42
N ARG A 461 8.78 2.09 -62.77
CA ARG A 461 7.38 1.93 -62.33
C ARG A 461 6.72 0.70 -62.95
N ALA A 462 5.79 0.08 -62.23
CA ALA A 462 4.63 -0.65 -62.79
C ALA A 462 3.65 -0.97 -61.64
N ASP A 463 2.37 -1.23 -61.83
CA ASP A 463 1.30 -0.57 -62.58
C ASP A 463 0.00 -1.06 -61.90
N ARG A 464 -1.05 -0.23 -61.82
CA ARG A 464 -2.40 -0.68 -61.39
C ARG A 464 -3.15 -1.21 -62.61
N PRO A 465 -4.15 -2.09 -62.42
CA PRO A 465 -5.43 -1.79 -63.07
C PRO A 465 -6.69 -2.02 -62.22
N ALA A 466 -7.80 -1.59 -62.84
CA ALA A 466 -9.09 -1.18 -62.33
C ALA A 466 -10.13 -2.27 -62.02
N ARG A 467 -11.13 -1.84 -61.24
CA ARG A 467 -12.52 -2.32 -61.13
C ARG A 467 -13.14 -2.73 -62.49
N ASN A 468 -14.00 -3.77 -62.52
CA ASN A 468 -15.46 -3.56 -62.65
C ASN A 468 -16.33 -4.85 -62.56
N GLN A 469 -17.56 -4.63 -62.09
CA GLN A 469 -18.84 -5.30 -62.45
C GLN A 469 -19.32 -6.57 -61.72
N ARG A 470 -20.48 -6.40 -61.04
CA ARG A 470 -21.48 -7.42 -60.65
C ARG A 470 -22.23 -7.94 -61.90
N PRO A 471 -23.03 -9.01 -61.77
CA PRO A 471 -24.48 -8.79 -61.64
C PRO A 471 -25.19 -9.72 -60.64
N ALA A 472 -26.45 -9.36 -60.36
CA ALA A 472 -27.38 -9.93 -59.39
C ALA A 472 -28.22 -11.11 -59.93
N ARG A 473 -28.82 -11.88 -59.00
CA ARG A 473 -30.17 -12.53 -59.00
C ARG A 473 -30.23 -13.51 -57.83
N ASP A 474 -31.34 -13.90 -57.21
CA ASP A 474 -32.68 -13.37 -56.94
C ASP A 474 -33.37 -14.46 -56.06
N GLY A 475 -34.31 -14.06 -55.22
CA GLY A 475 -35.46 -14.89 -54.79
C GLY A 475 -35.31 -15.88 -53.62
N GLY A 476 -36.15 -15.70 -52.59
CA GLY A 476 -36.64 -16.85 -51.80
C GLY A 476 -37.02 -16.61 -50.34
N ARG A 477 -38.18 -15.97 -50.10
CA ARG A 477 -38.82 -15.81 -48.78
C ARG A 477 -39.15 -17.14 -48.09
N ARG A 478 -39.16 -17.15 -46.75
CA ARG A 478 -40.36 -17.45 -45.94
C ARG A 478 -40.28 -16.78 -44.55
N SER A 479 -41.40 -16.16 -44.19
CA SER A 479 -41.68 -15.42 -42.96
C SER A 479 -42.61 -16.22 -42.04
N GLY A 480 -42.64 -15.82 -40.77
CA GLY A 480 -43.69 -16.11 -39.79
C GLY A 480 -43.04 -16.30 -38.43
N ASP A 481 -43.34 -15.58 -37.35
CA ASP A 481 -44.39 -14.61 -37.11
C ASP A 481 -43.98 -13.71 -35.92
N ARG A 482 -44.58 -12.53 -35.82
CA ARG A 482 -44.22 -11.43 -34.90
C ARG A 482 -44.99 -11.52 -33.54
N PRO A 483 -45.27 -10.41 -32.80
CA PRO A 483 -44.42 -9.60 -31.90
C PRO A 483 -45.11 -9.31 -30.53
N ASN A 484 -44.44 -8.58 -29.61
CA ASN A 484 -44.90 -7.30 -29.01
C ASN A 484 -44.14 -6.98 -27.71
N ARG A 485 -43.44 -5.84 -27.61
CA ARG A 485 -43.96 -4.46 -27.43
C ARG A 485 -44.42 -4.23 -25.99
N TRP A 486 -43.50 -3.75 -25.15
CA TRP A 486 -43.80 -2.80 -24.07
C TRP A 486 -42.60 -1.86 -23.88
N LEU A 487 -42.69 -0.70 -24.52
CA LEU A 487 -41.92 0.50 -24.18
C LEU A 487 -42.92 1.63 -23.98
N ARG A 488 -42.64 2.45 -22.94
CA ARG A 488 -43.20 3.76 -22.59
C ARG A 488 -44.60 3.82 -21.96
N ARG A 489 -44.60 4.20 -20.67
CA ARG A 489 -45.08 5.54 -20.24
C ARG A 489 -44.23 6.08 -19.08
N ARG A 490 -43.82 7.34 -19.23
CA ARG A 490 -43.12 8.21 -18.26
C ARG A 490 -43.96 8.43 -16.98
N ARG A 491 -43.28 8.60 -15.84
CA ARG A 491 -43.30 9.86 -15.08
C ARG A 491 -42.25 9.88 -13.94
N GLU A 492 -41.35 10.86 -14.05
CA GLU A 492 -40.81 11.72 -13.00
C GLU A 492 -40.66 11.14 -11.58
N ARG A 493 -39.42 10.85 -11.21
CA ARG A 493 -38.91 11.16 -9.86
C ARG A 493 -37.46 11.60 -9.98
N VAL A 494 -37.18 12.74 -9.37
CA VAL A 494 -35.91 13.45 -9.32
C VAL A 494 -34.91 12.59 -8.53
N GLU A 495 -33.79 12.22 -9.15
CA GLU A 495 -32.61 11.68 -8.46
C GLU A 495 -31.50 12.72 -8.52
N GLU A 496 -31.02 13.09 -7.33
CA GLU A 496 -29.98 14.07 -7.07
C GLU A 496 -28.65 13.64 -7.70
N ARG A 497 -28.09 14.49 -8.57
CA ARG A 497 -26.66 14.46 -8.93
C ARG A 497 -25.89 15.22 -7.86
N HIS A 498 -24.89 14.59 -7.25
CA HIS A 498 -23.85 15.28 -6.48
C HIS A 498 -22.46 15.01 -7.10
N ASP A 499 -21.73 16.12 -7.27
CA ASP A 499 -20.31 16.38 -7.00
C ASP A 499 -19.14 16.07 -7.95
N ASP A 500 -19.31 15.50 -9.15
CA ASP A 500 -18.14 15.33 -10.06
C ASP A 500 -17.98 16.45 -11.13
N ASP A 501 -19.02 17.21 -11.47
CA ASP A 501 -18.95 18.25 -12.52
C ASP A 501 -18.27 19.57 -12.07
N LEU A 502 -17.99 19.74 -10.78
CA LEU A 502 -17.32 20.95 -10.25
C LEU A 502 -15.78 20.87 -10.36
N ILE A 503 -15.22 19.65 -10.36
CA ILE A 503 -13.78 19.42 -10.40
C ILE A 503 -13.25 19.56 -11.84
N GLU A 504 -13.99 19.09 -12.85
CA GLU A 504 -13.61 19.30 -14.26
C GLU A 504 -13.64 20.78 -14.68
N ARG A 505 -14.49 21.62 -14.08
CA ARG A 505 -14.57 23.05 -14.43
C ARG A 505 -13.49 23.92 -13.78
N ILE A 506 -12.78 23.44 -12.76
CA ILE A 506 -11.68 24.16 -12.11
C ILE A 506 -10.34 23.87 -12.81
N LEU A 507 -10.18 22.70 -13.45
CA LEU A 507 -8.89 22.27 -14.02
C LEU A 507 -8.67 22.67 -15.50
N THR A 508 -9.67 23.15 -16.23
CA THR A 508 -9.53 23.49 -17.67
C THR A 508 -9.80 24.95 -18.04
N GLY A 509 -9.76 25.88 -17.09
CA GLY A 509 -10.22 27.25 -17.34
C GLY A 509 -9.46 28.36 -16.64
N ALA A 510 -8.16 28.55 -16.90
CA ALA A 510 -7.52 29.86 -16.75
C ALA A 510 -6.13 29.92 -17.44
N ASP A 511 -6.12 30.23 -18.74
CA ASP A 511 -5.06 31.03 -19.34
C ASP A 511 -5.72 32.07 -20.25
N PRO A 512 -5.56 33.37 -19.94
CA PRO A 512 -5.40 34.33 -21.02
C PRO A 512 -4.32 35.36 -20.71
N ILE A 513 -3.13 35.14 -21.28
CA ILE A 513 -2.18 36.22 -21.56
C ILE A 513 -2.79 37.22 -22.59
N ARG A 514 -2.63 38.52 -22.30
CA ARG A 514 -2.85 39.72 -23.15
C ARG A 514 -4.31 40.18 -23.38
N ARG A 515 -4.71 41.22 -22.64
CA ARG A 515 -5.29 42.48 -23.19
C ARG A 515 -5.44 43.53 -22.06
N HIS A 516 -5.04 44.77 -22.38
CA HIS A 516 -5.21 46.04 -21.64
C HIS A 516 -4.04 46.56 -20.79
N ALA A 517 -2.91 46.79 -21.45
CA ALA A 517 -2.11 47.99 -21.21
C ALA A 517 -2.53 49.07 -22.22
N ALA A 518 -3.32 50.06 -21.79
CA ALA A 518 -3.43 51.43 -22.35
C ALA A 518 -4.59 52.19 -21.68
N ARG A 519 -4.32 53.44 -21.27
CA ARG A 519 -5.17 54.46 -20.57
C ARG A 519 -5.05 54.36 -19.03
N GLY A 520 -4.16 55.09 -18.35
CA GLY A 520 -4.16 56.56 -18.11
C GLY A 520 -5.14 56.87 -16.96
N GLY A 521 -4.88 57.58 -15.86
CA GLY A 521 -3.82 58.42 -15.28
C GLY A 521 -4.47 59.17 -14.09
N ALA A 522 -3.67 59.77 -13.18
CA ALA A 522 -4.04 60.69 -12.07
C ALA A 522 -4.73 60.07 -10.82
N ALA A 523 -4.53 60.46 -9.57
CA ALA A 523 -3.67 61.46 -8.90
C ALA A 523 -3.64 61.17 -7.37
N ALA A 524 -2.61 61.64 -6.68
CA ALA A 524 -2.56 61.90 -5.21
C ALA A 524 -3.42 63.17 -4.86
N PRO A 525 -3.47 63.78 -3.65
CA PRO A 525 -2.59 63.64 -2.45
C PRO A 525 -3.24 63.91 -1.04
N VAL A 526 -2.38 63.99 0.01
CA VAL A 526 -2.35 64.96 1.15
C VAL A 526 -2.61 64.49 2.63
N ALA A 527 -1.56 64.74 3.44
CA ALA A 527 -1.43 65.25 4.84
C ALA A 527 -1.46 64.37 6.11
N ALA A 528 -0.44 64.67 6.94
CA ALA A 528 -0.16 64.32 8.34
C ALA A 528 -0.97 65.19 9.36
N PRO A 529 -0.80 65.12 10.71
CA PRO A 529 0.45 65.55 11.40
C PRO A 529 0.79 64.95 12.82
N LEU A 530 2.00 65.32 13.28
CA LEU A 530 2.43 65.74 14.64
C LEU A 530 2.98 64.75 15.71
N VAL A 531 3.80 65.35 16.59
CA VAL A 531 5.06 64.90 17.26
C VAL A 531 4.97 65.06 18.80
N VAL A 532 5.95 64.49 19.54
CA VAL A 532 6.63 64.92 20.82
C VAL A 532 6.64 63.73 21.81
N GLY A 533 7.76 63.14 22.25
CA GLY A 533 8.92 63.61 23.05
C GLY A 533 9.12 62.57 24.19
N GLY A 534 10.25 62.28 24.84
CA GLY A 534 11.66 62.70 24.87
C GLY A 534 12.37 61.88 25.98
N GLY A 535 13.71 61.96 26.11
CA GLY A 535 14.44 61.59 27.34
C GLY A 535 15.67 60.66 27.19
N GLU A 536 16.88 61.25 27.20
CA GLU A 536 18.18 60.68 27.65
C GLU A 536 18.31 60.77 29.21
N PRO A 537 19.39 60.34 29.94
CA PRO A 537 20.72 59.81 29.54
C PRO A 537 21.30 58.57 30.33
N VAL A 538 22.29 57.88 29.72
CA VAL A 538 23.67 57.40 30.13
C VAL A 538 24.07 57.31 31.65
N PRO A 539 25.11 56.54 32.12
CA PRO A 539 25.75 55.22 31.78
C PRO A 539 25.93 54.28 33.04
N ASP A 540 26.50 53.07 32.92
CA ASP A 540 27.72 52.69 33.67
C ASP A 540 28.37 51.34 33.30
N ALA A 541 29.70 51.34 33.50
CA ALA A 541 30.77 50.36 33.57
C ALA A 541 30.53 48.84 33.63
N GLY A 542 31.51 48.11 33.06
CA GLY A 542 32.46 47.44 33.95
C GLY A 542 32.93 46.02 33.60
N THR A 543 34.23 45.93 33.23
CA THR A 543 35.20 44.84 33.55
C THR A 543 35.06 43.50 32.83
N GLY A 544 36.11 42.84 32.34
CA GLY A 544 37.56 43.06 32.42
C GLY A 544 38.33 41.78 32.04
N ARG A 545 39.65 41.94 31.86
CA ARG A 545 40.75 40.95 31.70
C ARG A 545 40.99 40.39 30.29
N GLU A 546 42.07 40.81 29.60
CA GLU A 546 43.52 40.49 29.81
C GLU A 546 43.79 38.98 29.62
N ALA A 547 44.83 38.51 28.96
CA ALA A 547 45.89 39.00 28.08
C ALA A 547 46.74 37.73 27.82
N ASP A 548 47.24 37.47 26.61
CA ASP A 548 48.66 37.12 26.42
C ASP A 548 49.05 37.00 24.94
N THR A 549 50.28 37.45 24.69
CA THR A 549 51.26 37.32 23.59
C THR A 549 51.02 36.26 22.49
N GLY A 550 51.47 36.39 21.23
CA GLY A 550 52.41 37.30 20.57
C GLY A 550 53.01 36.58 19.33
N HIS A 551 53.55 37.36 18.38
CA HIS A 551 54.29 36.98 17.14
C HIS A 551 53.49 36.40 15.96
N ASP A 552 53.78 36.70 14.70
CA ASP A 552 54.47 37.81 13.98
C ASP A 552 54.39 37.45 12.47
N ALA A 553 54.46 38.48 11.61
CA ALA A 553 54.54 38.46 10.14
C ALA A 553 53.23 38.12 9.38
N GLU A 554 52.76 38.86 8.37
CA GLU A 554 53.51 39.62 7.35
C GLU A 554 52.61 40.60 6.55
N ALA A 555 53.18 41.76 6.22
CA ALA A 555 52.96 42.63 5.04
C ALA A 555 51.62 43.36 4.79
N ALA A 556 51.64 44.66 5.12
CA ALA A 556 50.91 45.76 4.46
C ALA A 556 51.48 46.04 3.04
N VAL A 557 50.83 46.70 2.07
CA VAL A 557 50.44 48.12 1.96
C VAL A 557 49.69 48.25 0.60
N SER A 558 48.40 48.61 0.53
CA SER A 558 47.82 49.97 0.47
C SER A 558 48.23 50.84 -0.73
N THR A 559 47.26 51.22 -1.57
CA THR A 559 46.96 52.60 -2.03
C THR A 559 45.60 52.53 -2.74
N GLY A 560 44.61 53.42 -2.64
CA GLY A 560 44.36 54.65 -1.90
C GLY A 560 42.88 55.00 -2.13
N ALA A 561 42.24 55.68 -1.17
CA ALA A 561 40.86 56.18 -1.25
C ALA A 561 40.84 57.61 -1.87
N PRO A 562 39.72 58.38 -1.85
CA PRO A 562 38.32 58.12 -2.21
C PRO A 562 37.76 59.21 -3.16
N GLY A 563 36.53 59.07 -3.70
CA GLY A 563 35.88 60.20 -4.41
C GLY A 563 34.52 59.96 -5.06
N VAL A 564 33.47 60.24 -4.28
CA VAL A 564 32.09 60.72 -4.56
C VAL A 564 31.70 61.09 -6.02
N VAL A 565 30.43 60.76 -6.35
CA VAL A 565 29.41 61.49 -7.18
C VAL A 565 28.84 60.69 -8.37
N GLY A 566 27.56 60.31 -8.24
CA GLY A 566 26.50 60.64 -9.20
C GLY A 566 26.24 59.71 -10.41
N PRO A 567 24.97 59.34 -10.69
CA PRO A 567 24.62 58.33 -11.69
C PRO A 567 24.52 58.92 -13.10
N THR A 568 24.94 58.15 -14.11
CA THR A 568 24.48 58.35 -15.49
C THR A 568 24.20 56.99 -16.13
N ALA A 569 22.99 56.88 -16.67
CA ALA A 569 22.53 55.79 -17.50
C ALA A 569 23.09 55.94 -18.91
N ASP A 570 23.63 54.86 -19.46
CA ASP A 570 23.27 54.26 -20.75
C ASP A 570 24.46 53.42 -21.25
N GLY A 571 24.19 52.12 -21.36
CA GLY A 571 25.17 51.11 -21.75
C GLY A 571 24.45 49.79 -21.90
N SER A 572 23.66 49.71 -22.96
CA SER A 572 23.02 48.51 -23.46
C SER A 572 24.01 47.35 -23.56
N THR A 573 23.93 46.43 -22.60
CA THR A 573 24.29 45.04 -22.84
C THR A 573 23.15 44.22 -22.26
N THR A 574 22.13 44.01 -23.09
CA THR A 574 21.24 42.86 -22.97
C THR A 574 22.13 41.64 -22.77
N ALA A 575 22.15 41.11 -21.54
CA ALA A 575 22.61 39.76 -21.31
C ALA A 575 21.71 38.87 -22.17
N GLU A 576 22.27 38.40 -23.29
CA GLU A 576 21.66 37.32 -24.04
C GLU A 576 21.42 36.18 -23.04
N PRO A 577 20.22 35.59 -23.00
CA PRO A 577 20.02 34.37 -22.25
C PRO A 577 21.01 33.35 -22.82
N ASP A 578 21.78 32.73 -21.93
CA ASP A 578 22.76 31.70 -22.23
C ASP A 578 22.10 30.60 -23.09
N GLU A 579 22.23 30.74 -24.42
CA GLU A 579 21.57 29.91 -25.43
C GLU A 579 22.40 28.63 -25.71
N GLN A 580 23.12 28.13 -24.71
CA GLN A 580 23.58 26.75 -24.67
C GLN A 580 22.46 25.87 -24.09
N ALA A 581 21.38 25.69 -24.87
CA ALA A 581 20.53 24.51 -24.75
C ALA A 581 21.37 23.29 -25.17
N GLY A 582 22.16 22.76 -24.22
CA GLY A 582 22.94 21.54 -24.43
C GLY A 582 22.03 20.41 -24.93
N HIS A 583 22.51 19.66 -25.94
CA HIS A 583 21.82 18.48 -26.50
C HIS A 583 21.27 17.63 -25.34
N PRO A 584 19.99 17.24 -25.27
CA PRO A 584 19.38 16.67 -24.05
C PRO A 584 19.82 15.23 -23.70
N GLY A 585 20.93 14.76 -24.29
CA GLY A 585 21.43 13.39 -24.20
C GLY A 585 20.88 12.46 -25.29
N GLU A 586 21.25 11.18 -25.22
CA GLU A 586 20.87 10.15 -26.20
C GLU A 586 20.19 8.97 -25.50
N ILE A 587 19.02 8.57 -26.01
CA ILE A 587 18.32 7.35 -25.60
C ILE A 587 18.71 6.24 -26.57
N THR A 588 19.20 5.13 -26.03
CA THR A 588 19.64 3.96 -26.80
C THR A 588 19.10 2.68 -26.19
N MET A 589 18.91 1.66 -27.03
CA MET A 589 18.52 0.33 -26.59
C MET A 589 19.74 -0.58 -26.55
N TYR A 590 19.94 -1.23 -25.40
CA TYR A 590 20.89 -2.31 -25.22
C TYR A 590 20.12 -3.63 -25.24
N TYR A 591 20.78 -4.71 -25.63
CA TYR A 591 20.18 -6.02 -25.80
C TYR A 591 20.99 -7.05 -25.03
N GLN A 592 20.32 -7.81 -24.17
CA GLN A 592 20.94 -8.91 -23.44
C GLN A 592 20.45 -10.26 -23.98
N PRO A 593 21.34 -11.18 -24.40
CA PRO A 593 20.95 -12.51 -24.88
C PRO A 593 20.25 -13.39 -23.83
N GLN A 594 19.22 -14.11 -24.28
CA GLN A 594 18.54 -15.18 -23.54
C GLN A 594 18.94 -16.53 -24.15
N ILE A 595 19.45 -17.45 -23.33
CA ILE A 595 20.04 -18.72 -23.77
C ILE A 595 19.18 -19.89 -23.32
N ALA A 596 18.80 -20.78 -24.23
CA ALA A 596 18.15 -22.03 -23.89
C ALA A 596 19.12 -22.94 -23.12
N ILE A 597 18.73 -23.35 -21.91
CA ILE A 597 19.62 -24.09 -21.02
C ILE A 597 19.96 -25.47 -21.56
N ALA A 598 19.01 -26.14 -22.21
CA ALA A 598 19.19 -27.49 -22.74
C ALA A 598 20.14 -27.54 -23.97
N THR A 599 20.07 -26.54 -24.85
CA THR A 599 20.83 -26.56 -26.13
C THR A 599 22.05 -25.65 -26.12
N GLY A 600 22.07 -24.65 -25.24
CA GLY A 600 23.02 -23.54 -25.23
C GLY A 600 22.79 -22.53 -26.36
N GLU A 601 21.67 -22.59 -27.09
CA GLU A 601 21.38 -21.69 -28.21
C GLU A 601 20.74 -20.39 -27.74
N VAL A 602 21.00 -19.29 -28.46
CA VAL A 602 20.34 -18.00 -28.21
C VAL A 602 18.91 -18.07 -28.74
N VAL A 603 17.93 -17.89 -27.86
CA VAL A 603 16.49 -17.98 -28.20
C VAL A 603 15.80 -16.62 -28.25
N GLY A 604 16.41 -15.59 -27.67
CA GLY A 604 15.84 -14.25 -27.64
C GLY A 604 16.81 -13.24 -27.07
N VAL A 605 16.32 -12.02 -26.91
CA VAL A 605 17.02 -10.93 -26.24
C VAL A 605 16.05 -10.14 -25.38
N GLU A 606 16.51 -9.60 -24.26
CA GLU A 606 15.80 -8.55 -23.54
C GLU A 606 16.30 -7.17 -24.00
N ALA A 607 15.38 -6.26 -24.32
CA ALA A 607 15.68 -4.89 -24.72
C ALA A 607 15.66 -3.95 -23.50
N LEU A 608 16.82 -3.39 -23.19
CA LEU A 608 17.10 -2.61 -22.00
C LEU A 608 17.36 -1.15 -22.36
N LEU A 609 16.51 -0.26 -21.86
CA LEU A 609 16.62 1.18 -22.07
C LEU A 609 17.87 1.76 -21.39
N ARG A 610 18.61 2.62 -22.10
CA ARG A 610 19.74 3.39 -21.57
C ARG A 610 19.64 4.83 -22.00
N TRP A 611 19.81 5.76 -21.05
CA TRP A 611 19.84 7.18 -21.31
C TRP A 611 21.18 7.78 -20.90
N ARG A 612 21.93 8.26 -21.90
CA ARG A 612 23.17 9.01 -21.68
C ARG A 612 22.84 10.50 -21.63
N HIS A 613 22.70 11.03 -20.42
CA HIS A 613 22.47 12.44 -20.18
C HIS A 613 23.79 13.23 -20.23
N PRO A 614 23.83 14.45 -20.80
CA PRO A 614 25.09 15.17 -21.07
C PRO A 614 25.84 15.57 -19.81
N ARG A 615 25.11 15.90 -18.75
CA ARG A 615 25.67 16.34 -17.47
C ARG A 615 25.79 15.21 -16.45
N ARG A 616 24.95 14.18 -16.57
CA ARG A 616 24.84 13.10 -15.57
C ARG A 616 25.50 11.79 -16.01
N GLY A 617 25.97 11.70 -17.26
CA GLY A 617 26.46 10.44 -17.81
C GLY A 617 25.30 9.45 -18.01
N MET A 618 25.53 8.17 -17.68
CA MET A 618 24.48 7.17 -17.80
C MET A 618 23.50 7.29 -16.62
N VAL A 619 22.24 7.57 -16.93
CA VAL A 619 21.17 7.64 -15.91
C VAL A 619 20.74 6.22 -15.56
N ASP A 620 20.54 5.97 -14.25
CA ASP A 620 20.05 4.68 -13.78
C ASP A 620 18.64 4.38 -14.33
N PRO A 621 18.39 3.17 -14.89
CA PRO A 621 17.08 2.84 -15.42
C PRO A 621 15.95 2.89 -14.37
N GLY A 622 16.23 2.56 -13.10
CA GLY A 622 15.25 2.64 -12.01
C GLY A 622 14.86 4.08 -11.71
N GLU A 623 15.84 4.97 -11.59
CA GLU A 623 15.61 6.42 -11.42
C GLU A 623 14.77 6.98 -12.59
N LEU A 624 15.12 6.61 -13.82
CA LEU A 624 14.42 7.05 -15.03
C LEU A 624 12.95 6.60 -15.05
N ILE A 625 12.69 5.32 -14.75
CA ILE A 625 11.33 4.77 -14.73
C ILE A 625 10.51 5.42 -13.62
N GLN A 626 11.05 5.53 -12.40
CA GLN A 626 10.35 6.16 -11.27
C GLN A 626 9.92 7.60 -11.58
N VAL A 627 10.80 8.38 -12.19
CA VAL A 627 10.50 9.78 -12.56
C VAL A 627 9.48 9.83 -13.71
N ALA A 628 9.62 8.96 -14.71
CA ALA A 628 8.74 8.96 -15.87
C ALA A 628 7.32 8.46 -15.54
N GLU A 629 7.18 7.40 -14.73
CA GLU A 629 5.95 6.66 -14.49
C GLU A 629 4.83 7.51 -13.87
N GLN A 630 5.20 8.51 -13.06
CA GLN A 630 4.24 9.44 -12.46
C GLN A 630 3.78 10.57 -13.42
N SER A 631 4.39 10.67 -14.60
CA SER A 631 4.14 11.76 -15.56
C SER A 631 3.49 11.31 -16.88
N ALA A 632 3.12 12.27 -17.73
CA ALA A 632 2.69 11.98 -19.10
C ALA A 632 3.84 11.55 -20.04
N VAL A 633 5.09 11.73 -19.62
CA VAL A 633 6.30 11.41 -20.41
C VAL A 633 6.48 9.90 -20.57
N MET A 634 6.00 9.09 -19.63
CA MET A 634 6.04 7.62 -19.74
C MET A 634 5.48 7.13 -21.08
N ARG A 635 4.33 7.67 -21.51
CA ARG A 635 3.71 7.28 -22.79
C ARG A 635 4.58 7.61 -24.00
N LEU A 636 5.31 8.73 -23.96
CA LEU A 636 6.24 9.11 -25.02
C LEU A 636 7.44 8.17 -25.03
N LEU A 637 7.94 7.81 -23.84
CA LEU A 637 9.05 6.88 -23.68
C LEU A 637 8.68 5.48 -24.16
N THR A 638 7.57 4.91 -23.70
CA THR A 638 7.07 3.60 -24.13
C THR A 638 6.85 3.57 -25.63
N ARG A 639 6.25 4.61 -26.20
CA ARG A 639 6.10 4.73 -27.65
C ARG A 639 7.42 4.68 -28.39
N ARG A 640 8.44 5.37 -27.87
CA ARG A 640 9.78 5.40 -28.46
C ARG A 640 10.46 4.04 -28.36
N VAL A 641 10.43 3.41 -27.18
CA VAL A 641 11.00 2.08 -26.93
C VAL A 641 10.37 1.04 -27.87
N VAL A 642 9.04 1.02 -27.99
CA VAL A 642 8.34 0.09 -28.90
C VAL A 642 8.75 0.34 -30.36
N ASP A 643 8.86 1.59 -30.79
CA ASP A 643 9.28 1.93 -32.16
C ASP A 643 10.72 1.44 -32.43
N ASP A 644 11.66 1.76 -31.54
CA ASP A 644 13.08 1.40 -31.68
C ASP A 644 13.29 -0.13 -31.67
N VAL A 645 12.62 -0.85 -30.77
CA VAL A 645 12.74 -2.32 -30.66
C VAL A 645 12.12 -3.01 -31.86
N VAL A 646 10.94 -2.60 -32.31
CA VAL A 646 10.28 -3.21 -33.47
C VAL A 646 11.03 -2.89 -34.78
N GLU A 647 11.54 -1.66 -34.93
CA GLU A 647 12.42 -1.32 -36.04
C GLU A 647 13.70 -2.18 -36.03
N GLN A 648 14.31 -2.37 -34.86
CA GLN A 648 15.50 -3.21 -34.73
C GLN A 648 15.23 -4.67 -35.06
N LEU A 649 14.09 -5.23 -34.63
CA LEU A 649 13.64 -6.57 -35.02
C LEU A 649 13.50 -6.70 -36.54
N ALA A 650 12.97 -5.68 -37.22
CA ALA A 650 12.86 -5.66 -38.67
C ALA A 650 14.24 -5.63 -39.36
N LYS A 651 15.18 -4.81 -38.84
CA LYS A 651 16.58 -4.79 -39.32
C LYS A 651 17.26 -6.14 -39.18
N TRP A 652 17.11 -6.80 -38.03
CA TRP A 652 17.62 -8.15 -37.82
C TRP A 652 16.95 -9.16 -38.74
N SER A 653 15.63 -9.08 -38.96
CA SER A 653 14.93 -9.94 -39.91
C SER A 653 15.48 -9.80 -41.33
N ALA A 654 15.76 -8.56 -41.77
CA ALA A 654 16.35 -8.29 -43.08
C ALA A 654 17.79 -8.82 -43.19
N ALA A 655 18.53 -8.85 -42.08
CA ALA A 655 19.86 -9.46 -41.98
C ALA A 655 19.83 -11.01 -41.81
N GLY A 656 18.65 -11.63 -41.86
CA GLY A 656 18.49 -13.09 -41.72
C GLY A 656 18.49 -13.60 -40.27
N LEU A 657 18.43 -12.72 -39.27
CA LEU A 657 18.38 -13.06 -37.85
C LEU A 657 16.93 -13.16 -37.37
N THR A 658 16.56 -14.33 -36.85
CA THR A 658 15.23 -14.64 -36.31
C THR A 658 15.27 -14.67 -34.78
N LEU A 659 15.45 -13.50 -34.16
CA LEU A 659 15.40 -13.30 -32.71
C LEU A 659 14.03 -12.79 -32.26
N ARG A 660 13.59 -13.23 -31.08
CA ARG A 660 12.52 -12.59 -30.30
C ARG A 660 13.12 -11.52 -29.40
N ALA A 661 12.45 -10.39 -29.22
CA ALA A 661 12.84 -9.36 -28.26
C ALA A 661 11.76 -9.17 -27.18
N ALA A 662 12.19 -9.14 -25.92
CA ALA A 662 11.36 -8.82 -24.77
C ALA A 662 11.52 -7.34 -24.39
N LEU A 663 10.41 -6.70 -23.98
CA LEU A 663 10.37 -5.29 -23.59
C LEU A 663 9.55 -5.11 -22.32
N ASN A 664 10.06 -4.28 -21.39
CA ASN A 664 9.38 -3.95 -20.15
C ASN A 664 8.29 -2.90 -20.35
N VAL A 665 7.10 -3.13 -19.76
CA VAL A 665 5.96 -2.20 -19.83
C VAL A 665 5.49 -1.81 -18.43
N SER A 666 5.27 -0.50 -18.23
CA SER A 666 4.78 0.03 -16.95
C SER A 666 3.32 -0.34 -16.67
N VAL A 667 2.96 -0.36 -15.38
CA VAL A 667 1.58 -0.58 -14.93
C VAL A 667 0.63 0.47 -15.52
N ARG A 668 1.10 1.71 -15.64
CA ARG A 668 0.30 2.83 -16.12
C ARG A 668 -0.07 2.69 -17.60
N ASP A 669 0.84 2.20 -18.43
CA ASP A 669 0.55 1.94 -19.85
C ASP A 669 -0.45 0.79 -20.03
N LEU A 670 -0.41 -0.21 -19.14
CA LEU A 670 -1.41 -1.29 -19.12
C LEU A 670 -2.79 -0.78 -18.68
N HIS A 671 -2.87 0.23 -17.81
CA HIS A 671 -4.15 0.78 -17.36
C HIS A 671 -4.89 1.60 -18.42
N THR A 672 -4.17 2.30 -19.30
CA THR A 672 -4.79 3.13 -20.36
C THR A 672 -5.30 2.29 -21.52
N GLY A 673 -4.70 1.13 -21.77
CA GLY A 673 -5.08 0.20 -22.85
C GLY A 673 -4.60 0.60 -24.25
N GLU A 674 -4.04 1.81 -24.41
CA GLU A 674 -3.56 2.34 -25.71
C GLU A 674 -2.30 1.59 -26.22
N ILE A 675 -1.57 0.94 -25.32
CA ILE A 675 -0.31 0.25 -25.64
C ILE A 675 -0.49 -0.91 -26.62
N ALA A 676 -1.61 -1.63 -26.54
CA ALA A 676 -1.87 -2.76 -27.41
C ALA A 676 -2.08 -2.35 -28.86
N ASP A 677 -2.85 -1.27 -29.08
CA ASP A 677 -3.06 -0.71 -30.42
C ASP A 677 -1.76 -0.12 -30.98
N GLN A 678 -0.97 0.55 -30.14
CA GLN A 678 0.33 1.08 -30.53
C GLN A 678 1.31 -0.01 -30.99
N ILE A 679 1.40 -1.12 -30.25
CA ILE A 679 2.24 -2.26 -30.62
C ILE A 679 1.75 -2.88 -31.93
N ALA A 680 0.45 -3.10 -32.09
CA ALA A 680 -0.12 -3.64 -33.32
C ALA A 680 0.22 -2.76 -34.55
N ASP A 681 0.06 -1.44 -34.43
CA ASP A 681 0.40 -0.50 -35.49
C ASP A 681 1.87 -0.54 -35.87
N ARG A 682 2.77 -0.66 -34.89
CA ARG A 682 4.22 -0.72 -35.13
C ARG A 682 4.66 -2.03 -35.76
N LEU A 683 4.16 -3.16 -35.26
CA LEU A 683 4.40 -4.48 -35.86
C LEU A 683 3.96 -4.50 -37.33
N ASN A 684 2.77 -3.98 -37.63
CA ASN A 684 2.25 -3.88 -38.99
C ASN A 684 3.11 -2.96 -39.87
N ARG A 685 3.54 -1.80 -39.34
CA ARG A 685 4.33 -0.82 -40.09
C ARG A 685 5.69 -1.37 -40.53
N TYR A 686 6.38 -2.10 -39.65
CA TYR A 686 7.70 -2.65 -39.96
C TYR A 686 7.65 -4.10 -40.48
N GLY A 687 6.46 -4.70 -40.58
CA GLY A 687 6.29 -6.07 -41.08
C GLY A 687 6.88 -7.13 -40.15
N VAL A 688 6.87 -6.90 -38.84
CA VAL A 688 7.41 -7.83 -37.83
C VAL A 688 6.29 -8.77 -37.36
N PRO A 689 6.46 -10.10 -37.43
CA PRO A 689 5.49 -11.04 -36.86
C PRO A 689 5.29 -10.79 -35.35
N PRO A 690 4.04 -10.75 -34.84
CA PRO A 690 3.77 -10.44 -33.42
C PRO A 690 4.47 -11.34 -32.42
N GLU A 691 4.65 -12.62 -32.77
CA GLU A 691 5.35 -13.64 -31.98
C GLU A 691 6.85 -13.36 -31.75
N ARG A 692 7.43 -12.42 -32.50
CA ARG A 692 8.81 -11.95 -32.28
C ARG A 692 8.92 -10.86 -31.21
N LEU A 693 7.80 -10.36 -30.70
CA LEU A 693 7.76 -9.40 -29.62
C LEU A 693 7.19 -10.06 -28.36
N GLN A 694 7.81 -9.77 -27.23
CA GLN A 694 7.35 -10.17 -25.92
C GLN A 694 7.27 -8.96 -25.00
N VAL A 695 6.21 -8.88 -24.21
CA VAL A 695 6.01 -7.84 -23.20
C VAL A 695 6.22 -8.45 -21.82
N GLU A 696 7.08 -7.80 -21.05
CA GLU A 696 7.38 -8.13 -19.66
C GLU A 696 6.59 -7.19 -18.74
N ILE A 697 5.96 -7.77 -17.73
CA ILE A 697 5.18 -7.06 -16.73
C ILE A 697 5.64 -7.52 -15.36
N THR A 698 5.83 -6.58 -14.42
CA THR A 698 6.23 -6.95 -13.06
C THR A 698 5.07 -7.57 -12.28
N GLU A 699 5.40 -8.39 -11.28
CA GLU A 699 4.43 -8.97 -10.36
C GLU A 699 3.52 -7.91 -9.68
N GLY A 700 4.11 -6.79 -9.24
CA GLY A 700 3.37 -5.69 -8.62
C GLY A 700 2.33 -5.05 -9.54
N ALA A 701 2.58 -5.03 -10.85
CA ALA A 701 1.65 -4.48 -11.85
C ALA A 701 0.29 -5.17 -11.83
N LEU A 702 0.26 -6.47 -11.53
CA LEU A 702 -0.97 -7.26 -11.55
C LEU A 702 -1.91 -6.93 -10.37
N MET A 703 -1.39 -6.38 -9.27
CA MET A 703 -2.13 -6.22 -8.02
C MET A 703 -2.84 -4.85 -7.88
N ALA A 704 -2.42 -3.84 -8.64
CA ALA A 704 -2.94 -2.47 -8.50
C ALA A 704 -4.39 -2.30 -9.00
N ASP A 705 -4.70 -2.75 -10.23
CA ASP A 705 -6.08 -2.84 -10.78
C ASP A 705 -6.21 -4.08 -11.70
N PRO A 706 -6.50 -5.26 -11.14
CA PRO A 706 -6.47 -6.52 -11.87
C PRO A 706 -7.42 -6.56 -13.08
N ARG A 707 -8.50 -5.76 -13.09
CA ARG A 707 -9.51 -5.81 -14.16
C ARG A 707 -9.02 -5.11 -15.43
N ARG A 708 -8.42 -3.92 -15.29
CA ARG A 708 -7.92 -3.16 -16.44
C ARG A 708 -6.67 -3.80 -17.02
N VAL A 709 -5.73 -4.21 -16.17
CA VAL A 709 -4.50 -4.88 -16.58
C VAL A 709 -4.82 -6.17 -17.36
N LEU A 710 -5.77 -6.99 -16.87
CA LEU A 710 -6.22 -8.19 -17.58
C LEU A 710 -6.78 -7.89 -18.97
N ALA A 711 -7.53 -6.79 -19.15
CA ALA A 711 -8.09 -6.44 -20.45
C ALA A 711 -6.99 -6.12 -21.48
N SER A 712 -5.99 -5.32 -21.09
CA SER A 712 -4.85 -4.95 -21.94
C SER A 712 -3.97 -6.15 -22.27
N ILE A 713 -3.64 -6.99 -21.28
CA ILE A 713 -2.88 -8.24 -21.49
C ILE A 713 -3.63 -9.18 -22.45
N THR A 714 -4.95 -9.32 -22.29
CA THR A 714 -5.78 -10.14 -23.18
C THR A 714 -5.81 -9.58 -24.62
N GLN A 715 -5.71 -8.27 -24.79
CA GLN A 715 -5.62 -7.65 -26.11
C GLN A 715 -4.26 -7.91 -26.77
N LEU A 716 -3.15 -7.74 -26.03
CA LEU A 716 -1.81 -8.08 -26.50
C LEU A 716 -1.69 -9.55 -26.90
N HIS A 717 -2.22 -10.45 -26.08
CA HIS A 717 -2.25 -11.87 -26.39
C HIS A 717 -3.06 -12.18 -27.67
N ARG A 718 -4.20 -11.50 -27.89
CA ARG A 718 -4.99 -11.65 -29.13
C ARG A 718 -4.27 -11.15 -30.38
N ILE A 719 -3.37 -10.16 -30.24
CA ILE A 719 -2.49 -9.70 -31.34
C ILE A 719 -1.43 -10.76 -31.67
N GLY A 720 -1.11 -11.66 -30.72
CA GLY A 720 -0.09 -12.70 -30.86
C GLY A 720 1.24 -12.33 -30.21
N VAL A 721 1.27 -11.28 -29.39
CA VAL A 721 2.45 -10.85 -28.62
C VAL A 721 2.60 -11.75 -27.39
N GLY A 722 3.81 -12.22 -27.12
CA GLY A 722 4.12 -13.00 -25.92
C GLY A 722 4.01 -12.16 -24.65
N ILE A 723 3.57 -12.76 -23.55
CA ILE A 723 3.51 -12.09 -22.24
C ILE A 723 4.39 -12.86 -21.27
N ALA A 724 5.33 -12.16 -20.64
CA ALA A 724 6.18 -12.65 -19.55
C ALA A 724 5.82 -11.95 -18.25
N LEU A 725 5.83 -12.70 -17.15
CA LEU A 725 5.78 -12.13 -15.81
C LEU A 725 7.20 -12.00 -15.24
N ASP A 726 7.56 -10.80 -14.83
CA ASP A 726 8.88 -10.45 -14.30
C ASP A 726 8.91 -10.33 -12.76
N ASP A 727 10.11 -10.40 -12.19
CA ASP A 727 10.41 -10.34 -10.74
C ASP A 727 9.64 -11.39 -9.90
N PHE A 728 9.34 -12.56 -10.47
CA PHE A 728 8.47 -13.54 -9.82
C PHE A 728 9.11 -14.13 -8.56
N GLY A 729 8.38 -14.02 -7.44
CA GLY A 729 8.80 -14.56 -6.13
C GLY A 729 9.21 -13.49 -5.13
N THR A 730 9.33 -12.23 -5.57
CA THR A 730 9.61 -11.08 -4.68
C THR A 730 8.35 -10.50 -4.03
N GLY A 731 7.16 -10.87 -4.52
CA GLY A 731 5.86 -10.37 -4.07
C GLY A 731 4.85 -11.44 -3.63
N TYR A 732 3.61 -11.00 -3.35
CA TYR A 732 2.50 -11.86 -2.94
C TYR A 732 1.60 -12.29 -4.12
N SER A 733 2.14 -13.00 -5.10
CA SER A 733 1.37 -13.53 -6.22
C SER A 733 0.45 -14.65 -5.77
N SER A 734 -0.85 -14.40 -5.83
CA SER A 734 -1.83 -15.46 -5.68
C SER A 734 -1.84 -16.33 -6.94
N LEU A 735 -1.52 -17.62 -6.80
CA LEU A 735 -1.56 -18.64 -7.86
C LEU A 735 -2.88 -18.65 -8.66
N GLN A 736 -3.97 -18.21 -8.03
CA GLN A 736 -5.28 -18.08 -8.66
C GLN A 736 -5.31 -17.01 -9.77
N HIS A 737 -4.49 -15.96 -9.64
CA HIS A 737 -4.37 -14.87 -10.61
C HIS A 737 -3.51 -15.31 -11.81
N LEU A 738 -2.37 -15.96 -11.56
CA LEU A 738 -1.51 -16.51 -12.61
C LEU A 738 -2.28 -17.41 -13.58
N ARG A 739 -3.11 -18.31 -13.05
CA ARG A 739 -3.91 -19.24 -13.86
C ARG A 739 -4.90 -18.56 -14.82
N ARG A 740 -5.30 -17.31 -14.55
CA ARG A 740 -6.27 -16.57 -15.38
C ARG A 740 -5.62 -15.71 -16.44
N LEU A 741 -4.31 -15.49 -16.35
CA LEU A 741 -3.57 -14.63 -17.25
C LEU A 741 -3.05 -15.46 -18.43
N PRO A 742 -3.09 -14.93 -19.66
CA PRO A 742 -2.52 -15.60 -20.83
C PRO A 742 -0.99 -15.41 -20.88
N LEU A 743 -0.30 -15.84 -19.82
CA LEU A 743 1.15 -15.80 -19.73
C LEU A 743 1.75 -16.92 -20.58
N SER A 744 2.95 -16.66 -21.10
CA SER A 744 3.74 -17.62 -21.87
C SER A 744 5.08 -17.95 -21.22
N GLU A 745 5.48 -17.13 -20.24
CA GLU A 745 6.79 -17.18 -19.60
C GLU A 745 6.73 -16.53 -18.22
N VAL A 746 7.55 -17.02 -17.30
CA VAL A 746 7.79 -16.44 -15.98
C VAL A 746 9.30 -16.28 -15.80
N LYS A 747 9.73 -15.12 -15.33
CA LYS A 747 11.13 -14.82 -15.06
C LYS A 747 11.36 -14.90 -13.55
N VAL A 748 12.31 -15.75 -13.15
CA VAL A 748 12.74 -15.88 -11.75
C VAL A 748 13.73 -14.78 -11.47
N ASP A 749 13.46 -13.99 -10.43
CA ASP A 749 14.26 -12.84 -10.05
C ASP A 749 15.74 -13.23 -9.83
N ARG A 750 16.63 -12.36 -10.31
CA ARG A 750 18.08 -12.49 -10.22
C ARG A 750 18.57 -12.80 -8.80
N SER A 751 17.98 -12.21 -7.78
CA SER A 751 18.45 -12.36 -6.40
C SER A 751 18.39 -13.81 -5.89
N PHE A 752 17.33 -14.57 -6.23
CA PHE A 752 17.19 -15.97 -5.86
C PHE A 752 18.15 -16.84 -6.66
N VAL A 753 18.34 -16.51 -7.95
CA VAL A 753 19.24 -17.26 -8.84
C VAL A 753 20.71 -17.07 -8.44
N LEU A 754 21.10 -15.90 -7.95
CA LEU A 754 22.43 -15.67 -7.43
C LEU A 754 22.70 -16.44 -6.13
N GLY A 755 21.71 -16.45 -5.22
CA GLY A 755 21.82 -17.12 -3.93
C GLY A 755 21.74 -18.66 -4.01
N MET A 756 21.09 -19.22 -5.03
CA MET A 756 20.77 -20.67 -5.08
C MET A 756 21.98 -21.59 -5.03
N ALA A 757 23.18 -21.13 -5.41
CA ALA A 757 24.38 -21.95 -5.37
C ALA A 757 24.78 -22.27 -3.93
N ASP A 758 24.58 -21.33 -3.01
CA ASP A 758 25.11 -21.36 -1.65
C ASP A 758 24.01 -21.37 -0.57
N ASP A 759 22.78 -20.96 -0.91
CA ASP A 759 21.62 -20.96 -0.02
C ASP A 759 20.56 -22.03 -0.42
N PRO A 760 20.25 -23.00 0.47
CA PRO A 760 19.26 -24.03 0.19
C PRO A 760 17.81 -23.52 0.09
N ASP A 761 17.47 -22.40 0.73
CA ASP A 761 16.12 -21.80 0.68
C ASP A 761 15.90 -21.10 -0.66
N ASP A 762 16.87 -20.31 -1.14
CA ASP A 762 16.83 -19.73 -2.48
C ASP A 762 16.77 -20.81 -3.56
N ALA A 763 17.56 -21.89 -3.40
CA ALA A 763 17.50 -23.05 -4.30
C ALA A 763 16.12 -23.75 -4.27
N ALA A 764 15.46 -23.78 -3.11
CA ALA A 764 14.12 -24.32 -2.98
C ALA A 764 13.07 -23.42 -3.65
N ILE A 765 13.20 -22.09 -3.55
CA ILE A 765 12.33 -21.13 -4.24
C ILE A 765 12.46 -21.29 -5.76
N VAL A 766 13.69 -21.27 -6.29
CA VAL A 766 13.95 -21.43 -7.74
C VAL A 766 13.37 -22.76 -8.24
N ARG A 767 13.63 -23.87 -7.56
CA ARG A 767 13.10 -25.19 -7.95
C ARG A 767 11.57 -25.24 -7.89
N SER A 768 10.97 -24.72 -6.83
CA SER A 768 9.51 -24.69 -6.68
C SER A 768 8.85 -23.84 -7.77
N THR A 769 9.47 -22.71 -8.12
CA THR A 769 9.00 -21.86 -9.23
C THR A 769 9.09 -22.58 -10.56
N ILE A 770 10.17 -23.31 -10.83
CA ILE A 770 10.31 -24.12 -12.05
C ILE A 770 9.21 -25.19 -12.13
N GLU A 771 9.00 -25.94 -11.04
CA GLU A 771 7.97 -26.99 -10.99
C GLU A 771 6.55 -26.42 -11.17
N LEU A 772 6.26 -25.30 -10.51
CA LEU A 772 4.97 -24.62 -10.60
C LEU A 772 4.70 -24.11 -12.02
N ALA A 773 5.67 -23.42 -12.62
CA ALA A 773 5.54 -22.89 -13.97
C ALA A 773 5.37 -24.02 -14.98
N GLY A 774 6.13 -25.12 -14.83
CA GLY A 774 5.97 -26.33 -15.63
C GLY A 774 4.56 -26.93 -15.52
N ALA A 775 4.00 -27.00 -14.30
CA ALA A 775 2.62 -27.47 -14.08
C ALA A 775 1.55 -26.55 -14.71
N LEU A 776 1.87 -25.27 -14.93
CA LEU A 776 1.02 -24.30 -15.61
C LEU A 776 1.29 -24.22 -17.13
N GLY A 777 2.28 -24.95 -17.64
CA GLY A 777 2.69 -24.90 -19.05
C GLY A 777 3.39 -23.60 -19.44
N LEU A 778 4.01 -22.91 -18.48
CA LEU A 778 4.76 -21.67 -18.67
C LEU A 778 6.24 -21.98 -18.81
N ARG A 779 6.94 -21.28 -19.72
CA ARG A 779 8.41 -21.34 -19.78
C ARG A 779 9.03 -20.55 -18.64
N VAL A 780 10.20 -20.97 -18.17
CA VAL A 780 10.92 -20.29 -17.08
C VAL A 780 12.22 -19.71 -17.58
N VAL A 781 12.42 -18.43 -17.32
CA VAL A 781 13.69 -17.72 -17.52
C VAL A 781 14.31 -17.48 -16.15
N ALA A 782 15.51 -17.97 -15.92
CA ALA A 782 16.29 -17.60 -14.73
C ALA A 782 17.17 -16.39 -15.05
N GLU A 783 16.96 -15.29 -14.33
CA GLU A 783 17.77 -14.09 -14.46
C GLU A 783 19.00 -14.12 -13.56
N GLY A 784 20.01 -13.31 -13.85
CA GLY A 784 21.17 -13.20 -12.95
C GLY A 784 22.12 -14.39 -12.96
N VAL A 785 22.15 -15.21 -14.02
CA VAL A 785 23.11 -16.32 -14.10
C VAL A 785 24.52 -15.77 -14.35
N GLU A 786 25.39 -15.85 -13.34
CA GLU A 786 26.74 -15.26 -13.38
C GLU A 786 27.87 -16.28 -13.51
N ASP A 787 27.61 -17.57 -13.23
CA ASP A 787 28.62 -18.61 -13.25
C ASP A 787 28.09 -19.98 -13.76
N GLU A 788 29.03 -20.88 -14.06
CA GLU A 788 28.75 -22.21 -14.61
C GLU A 788 28.09 -23.17 -13.60
N ARG A 789 28.34 -23.00 -12.29
CA ARG A 789 27.72 -23.84 -11.24
C ARG A 789 26.23 -23.56 -11.18
N THR A 790 25.84 -22.28 -11.14
CA THR A 790 24.45 -21.83 -11.19
C THR A 790 23.76 -22.32 -12.46
N TRP A 791 24.40 -22.19 -13.62
CA TRP A 791 23.90 -22.75 -14.89
C TRP A 791 23.61 -24.27 -14.81
N ARG A 792 24.55 -25.06 -14.26
CA ARG A 792 24.38 -26.51 -14.12
C ARG A 792 23.25 -26.88 -13.15
N MET A 793 23.06 -26.11 -12.08
CA MET A 793 21.97 -26.32 -11.14
C MET A 793 20.61 -26.03 -11.78
N LEU A 794 20.50 -24.95 -12.56
CA LEU A 794 19.30 -24.63 -13.32
C LEU A 794 18.96 -25.69 -14.37
N HIS A 795 19.96 -26.21 -15.08
CA HIS A 795 19.78 -27.34 -16.01
C HIS A 795 19.27 -28.59 -15.28
N ALA A 796 19.86 -28.93 -14.13
CA ALA A 796 19.42 -30.07 -13.34
C ALA A 796 17.99 -29.91 -12.78
N ALA A 797 17.59 -28.67 -12.48
CA ALA A 797 16.23 -28.33 -12.04
C ALA A 797 15.20 -28.31 -13.20
N GLY A 798 15.66 -28.40 -14.46
CA GLY A 798 14.78 -28.38 -15.64
C GLY A 798 14.32 -26.99 -16.05
N CYS A 799 15.09 -25.95 -15.75
CA CYS A 799 14.82 -24.58 -16.22
C CYS A 799 14.98 -24.48 -17.76
N ASP A 800 14.15 -23.68 -18.42
CA ASP A 800 14.12 -23.59 -19.90
C ASP A 800 15.19 -22.66 -20.46
N VAL A 801 15.30 -21.46 -19.87
CA VAL A 801 16.09 -20.35 -20.39
C VAL A 801 16.85 -19.68 -19.26
N ALA A 802 18.07 -19.20 -19.54
CA ALA A 802 18.86 -18.41 -18.62
C ALA A 802 19.33 -17.11 -19.27
N GLN A 803 19.42 -16.08 -18.43
CA GLN A 803 19.88 -14.76 -18.78
C GLN A 803 20.82 -14.26 -17.69
N GLY A 804 21.98 -13.72 -18.06
CA GLY A 804 22.95 -13.22 -17.09
C GLY A 804 24.35 -13.03 -17.65
N TRP A 805 25.24 -12.51 -16.80
CA TRP A 805 26.60 -12.11 -17.19
C TRP A 805 27.52 -13.29 -17.51
N PHE A 806 27.16 -14.51 -17.08
CA PHE A 806 27.90 -15.72 -17.46
C PHE A 806 28.05 -15.84 -18.98
N HIS A 807 27.03 -15.42 -19.74
CA HIS A 807 27.07 -15.42 -21.20
C HIS A 807 27.45 -14.07 -21.78
N ALA A 808 26.75 -13.02 -21.37
CA ALA A 808 26.94 -11.68 -21.90
C ALA A 808 26.31 -10.60 -21.02
N ARG A 809 27.00 -9.46 -20.93
CA ARG A 809 26.40 -8.20 -20.45
C ARG A 809 25.48 -7.62 -21.54
N PRO A 810 24.50 -6.75 -21.18
CA PRO A 810 23.75 -5.98 -22.16
C PRO A 810 24.68 -5.20 -23.10
N MET A 811 24.39 -5.19 -24.40
CA MET A 811 25.23 -4.53 -25.41
C MET A 811 24.40 -3.82 -26.50
N PRO A 812 24.96 -2.83 -27.21
CA PRO A 812 24.31 -2.23 -28.37
C PRO A 812 23.93 -3.24 -29.46
N ALA A 813 22.97 -2.89 -30.31
CA ALA A 813 22.48 -3.78 -31.36
C ALA A 813 23.57 -4.26 -32.34
N GLU A 814 24.53 -3.40 -32.67
CA GLU A 814 25.64 -3.71 -33.59
C GLU A 814 26.60 -4.73 -32.96
N ASP A 815 26.92 -4.53 -31.68
CA ASP A 815 27.77 -5.42 -30.91
C ASP A 815 27.13 -6.79 -30.71
N LEU A 816 25.80 -6.86 -30.58
CA LEU A 816 25.07 -8.11 -30.48
C LEU A 816 25.27 -8.99 -31.73
N VAL A 817 25.19 -8.40 -32.93
CA VAL A 817 25.38 -9.16 -34.18
C VAL A 817 26.81 -9.70 -34.25
N ALA A 818 27.80 -8.88 -33.87
CA ALA A 818 29.19 -9.31 -33.80
C ALA A 818 29.39 -10.43 -32.77
N TRP A 819 28.76 -10.31 -31.59
CA TRP A 819 28.81 -11.32 -30.54
C TRP A 819 28.17 -12.65 -30.99
N LEU A 820 26.98 -12.61 -31.60
CA LEU A 820 26.28 -13.80 -32.11
C LEU A 820 27.13 -14.59 -33.12
N SER A 821 27.89 -13.90 -33.98
CA SER A 821 28.77 -14.56 -34.95
C SER A 821 29.91 -15.36 -34.30
N ARG A 822 30.34 -14.94 -33.11
CA ARG A 822 31.44 -15.54 -32.34
C ARG A 822 30.96 -16.51 -31.27
N TYR A 823 29.70 -16.39 -30.85
CA TYR A 823 29.12 -17.21 -29.80
C TYR A 823 29.17 -18.70 -30.17
N ARG A 824 29.43 -19.53 -29.15
CA ARG A 824 29.44 -20.99 -29.25
C ARG A 824 28.54 -21.53 -28.15
N PRO A 825 27.51 -22.33 -28.48
CA PRO A 825 26.60 -22.88 -27.50
C PRO A 825 27.32 -23.63 -26.37
N VAL A 826 27.08 -23.19 -25.14
CA VAL A 826 27.59 -23.87 -23.94
C VAL A 826 26.62 -24.99 -23.60
N ARG A 827 27.03 -26.24 -23.85
CA ARG A 827 26.21 -27.41 -23.51
C ARG A 827 26.58 -27.90 -22.10
N PRO A 828 25.60 -28.15 -21.22
CA PRO A 828 25.87 -28.83 -19.97
C PRO A 828 26.45 -30.21 -20.28
N ALA A 829 27.67 -30.48 -19.82
CA ALA A 829 28.27 -31.80 -20.00
C ALA A 829 27.40 -32.84 -19.31
N GLU A 830 26.93 -33.86 -20.04
CA GLU A 830 26.37 -35.06 -19.41
C GLU A 830 27.46 -35.62 -18.48
N ALA A 831 27.15 -35.73 -17.19
CA ALA A 831 28.01 -36.42 -16.25
C ALA A 831 28.26 -37.83 -16.81
N GLY A 832 29.48 -38.07 -17.27
CA GLY A 832 29.83 -39.26 -18.03
C GLY A 832 29.37 -40.53 -17.31
N SER A 833 28.77 -41.42 -18.10
CA SER A 833 28.76 -42.85 -17.82
C SER A 833 30.16 -43.26 -17.35
N ARG A 834 30.32 -43.49 -16.04
CA ARG A 834 31.52 -44.14 -15.53
C ARG A 834 31.59 -45.50 -16.20
N SER A 835 32.54 -45.66 -17.12
CA SER A 835 33.09 -46.96 -17.45
C SER A 835 33.44 -47.64 -16.13
N GLY A 836 32.69 -48.69 -15.79
CA GLY A 836 32.89 -49.44 -14.57
C GLY A 836 34.30 -50.04 -14.55
N PRO A 837 34.99 -50.06 -13.40
CA PRO A 837 36.20 -50.84 -13.27
C PRO A 837 35.86 -52.33 -13.36
N ALA A 838 36.70 -53.06 -14.09
CA ALA A 838 36.62 -54.52 -14.25
C ALA A 838 36.60 -55.24 -12.87
N PRO A 839 35.97 -56.42 -12.75
CA PRO A 839 35.86 -57.11 -11.47
C PRO A 839 37.22 -57.73 -11.11
N GLU A 840 37.85 -57.23 -10.05
CA GLU A 840 38.97 -57.92 -9.40
C GLU A 840 38.47 -58.90 -8.34
N GLY A 841 38.89 -60.15 -8.53
CA GLY A 841 38.68 -61.37 -7.77
C GLY A 841 38.30 -61.29 -6.28
N GLU A 842 37.22 -62.00 -5.95
CA GLU A 842 37.00 -62.60 -4.64
C GLU A 842 38.10 -63.63 -4.32
N SER A 843 38.77 -63.48 -3.17
CA SER A 843 39.31 -64.63 -2.44
C SER A 843 39.55 -64.28 -0.97
N LYS A 844 38.73 -64.90 -0.09
CA LYS A 844 39.03 -65.38 1.28
C LYS A 844 39.32 -64.30 2.35
N ALA A 845 38.94 -64.43 3.62
CA ALA A 845 38.22 -65.43 4.41
C ALA A 845 37.92 -64.83 5.82
N SER A 846 36.93 -65.42 6.50
CA SER A 846 36.79 -65.56 7.96
C SER A 846 36.77 -64.29 8.85
N SER A 847 35.61 -63.95 9.40
CA SER A 847 35.06 -64.47 10.68
C SER A 847 33.69 -63.86 10.97
#